data_AF-V5WLG5-F1
#
_entry.id   AF-V5WLG5-F1
#
_cell.length_a   1.000
_cell.length_b   1.000
_cell.length_c   1.000
_cell.angle_alpha   90.00
_cell.angle_beta   90.00
_cell.angle_gamma   90.00
#
_symmetry.space_group_name_H-M   'P 1'
#
loop_
_entity.id
_entity.type
_entity.pdbx_description
1 polymer ?
#
loop_
_entity_poly.entity_id
_entity_poly.type
_entity_poly.pdbx_seq_one_letter_code
_entity_poly.pdbx_strand_id
1 'polypeptide(L)'
;MQILKNIKTLIPQISLWLKEQLGIISQACMVWVLMSTIYAAALIFISADPVTSILSLIMAAVHVGIAVYTARKAGGKYKLSPREFLVLKKGLSYVASTQFIVHSITLLAAWSSEGIGLNTYYILYALNILLVGIYLPVFFSIRRKRNLLRKGIIREVKRRNKTKYEAIRHFRGIGVSIGEWIDAIIWAVIAVIFINSLFFQLYQIPSESMVPEYYVGSRVLTGKLGYNPEIPLSLVRIPILREPERFDEYVLNNPRYTIGKSQALKDFRNTFIQMITFSMVQMPKTDINGVPFHDPLIKRLTALPGEQIMMADDVVYIRNNTDEDFRELRGDREYAWNFSNDLQVNRERLEQESVSPDMRERIKAWDREKAGVAADYPSQARLLADRVIRAVDRAAMVATVPAEGAVPDFQPSIFQASSRSFQPIDETVLSEYFGYALRDPEAFRTEMESFLFTAYPEEESLLESIDQNSFDGSAAAANLLFKLKFLTAFEAYVNSIGGGPGEGFEPAIIELYEYTALYIHSYFDPRNFPPFPRGGVLPEDQYFFLGDNRYNSFDSRHWKSGRRISALDASDPYSLKYGSMVQPFSMGSKYIRGRLYWEYSEILKCPVHTRDSASQLFPHKFQGPGLLLIPQLVTHSQKGMSSIFIDLQFRMSSNRSDRIM
;
A
#
# COMPACT_ATOMS: atom_id res chain seq x y z
N MET A 1 0.47 52.02 12.10
CA MET A 1 1.29 52.59 11.00
C MET A 1 2.61 53.22 11.44
N GLN A 2 2.68 53.95 12.56
CA GLN A 2 3.93 54.60 13.03
C GLN A 2 5.05 53.61 13.42
N ILE A 3 4.69 52.48 14.06
CA ILE A 3 5.63 51.40 14.42
C ILE A 3 6.24 50.76 13.15
N LEU A 4 5.43 50.53 12.11
CA LEU A 4 5.90 50.00 10.82
C LEU A 4 6.81 50.99 10.06
N LYS A 5 6.58 52.30 10.20
CA LYS A 5 7.46 53.35 9.67
C LYS A 5 8.81 53.37 10.40
N ASN A 6 8.79 53.28 11.73
CA ASN A 6 10.01 53.23 12.55
C ASN A 6 10.83 51.96 12.29
N ILE A 7 10.18 50.80 12.10
CA ILE A 7 10.84 49.55 11.73
C ILE A 7 11.50 49.67 10.34
N LYS A 8 10.84 50.29 9.35
CA LYS A 8 11.41 50.51 8.01
C LYS A 8 12.65 51.42 8.01
N THR A 9 12.74 52.40 8.91
CA THR A 9 13.93 53.28 9.04
C THR A 9 15.05 52.65 9.88
N LEU A 10 14.70 51.79 10.84
CA LEU A 10 15.67 51.13 11.72
C LEU A 10 16.38 49.95 11.03
N ILE A 11 15.67 49.22 10.16
CA ILE A 11 16.21 48.05 9.46
C ILE A 11 17.48 48.37 8.64
N PRO A 12 17.54 49.45 7.82
CA PRO A 12 18.75 49.82 7.09
C PRO A 12 19.91 50.23 8.01
N GLN A 13 19.64 50.94 9.11
CA GLN A 13 20.67 51.38 10.06
C GLN A 13 21.24 50.22 10.88
N ILE A 14 20.36 49.30 11.33
CA ILE A 14 20.77 48.04 11.98
C ILE A 14 21.54 47.17 10.98
N SER A 15 21.09 47.08 9.72
CA SER A 15 21.78 46.35 8.66
C SER A 15 23.19 46.89 8.41
N LEU A 16 23.36 48.21 8.34
CA LEU A 16 24.64 48.88 8.09
C LEU A 16 25.59 48.73 9.29
N TRP A 17 25.11 48.98 10.52
CA TRP A 17 25.87 48.82 11.75
C TRP A 17 26.33 47.37 11.97
N LEU A 18 25.43 46.41 11.74
CA LEU A 18 25.78 45.00 11.75
C LEU A 18 26.76 44.65 10.60
N LYS A 19 26.75 45.35 9.46
CA LYS A 19 27.66 45.07 8.32
C LYS A 19 29.09 45.48 8.65
N GLU A 20 29.23 46.62 9.34
CA GLU A 20 30.51 47.20 9.76
C GLU A 20 31.19 46.40 10.88
N GLN A 21 30.43 45.81 11.80
CA GLN A 21 30.99 45.14 12.99
C GLN A 21 31.23 43.64 12.82
N LEU A 22 30.48 42.96 11.94
CA LEU A 22 30.30 41.50 12.03
C LEU A 22 30.63 40.77 10.71
N GLY A 23 30.59 41.46 9.58
CA GLY A 23 30.66 40.83 8.26
C GLY A 23 29.42 39.98 7.97
N ILE A 24 29.04 39.89 6.69
CA ILE A 24 27.77 39.31 6.21
C ILE A 24 27.46 37.92 6.81
N ILE A 25 28.49 37.12 7.06
CA ILE A 25 28.37 35.74 7.55
C ILE A 25 27.93 35.69 9.03
N SER A 26 28.41 36.58 9.90
CA SER A 26 27.98 36.54 11.30
C SER A 26 26.69 37.32 11.54
N GLN A 27 26.31 38.25 10.65
CA GLN A 27 24.95 38.81 10.64
C GLN A 27 23.90 37.74 10.36
N ALA A 28 24.08 36.95 9.30
CA ALA A 28 23.19 35.84 8.96
C ALA A 28 23.13 34.80 10.09
N CYS A 29 24.26 34.52 10.74
CA CYS A 29 24.31 33.63 11.91
C CYS A 29 23.50 34.18 13.09
N MET A 30 23.62 35.47 13.43
CA MET A 30 22.87 36.05 14.56
C MET A 30 21.37 36.13 14.28
N VAL A 31 20.97 36.49 13.06
CA VAL A 31 19.56 36.49 12.65
C VAL A 31 18.99 35.08 12.75
N TRP A 32 19.72 34.09 12.23
CA TRP A 32 19.32 32.69 12.35
C TRP A 32 19.16 32.24 13.80
N VAL A 33 20.14 32.51 14.65
CA VAL A 33 20.08 32.14 16.08
C VAL A 33 18.88 32.78 16.77
N LEU A 34 18.65 34.08 16.57
CA LEU A 34 17.52 34.78 17.17
C LEU A 34 16.18 34.14 16.76
N MET A 35 16.00 33.90 15.47
CA MET A 35 14.77 33.31 14.95
C MET A 35 14.58 31.86 15.44
N SER A 36 15.66 31.06 15.50
CA SER A 36 15.63 29.71 16.06
C SER A 36 15.34 29.68 17.56
N THR A 37 15.84 30.65 18.34
CA THR A 37 15.53 30.78 19.77
C THR A 37 14.07 31.14 19.99
N ILE A 38 13.53 32.11 19.25
CA ILE A 38 12.12 32.49 19.31
C ILE A 38 11.24 31.29 18.95
N TYR A 39 11.59 30.57 17.89
CA TYR A 39 10.88 29.38 17.45
C TYR A 39 10.89 28.27 18.51
N ALA A 40 12.06 27.97 19.10
CA ALA A 40 12.18 26.98 20.17
C ALA A 40 11.37 27.39 21.41
N ALA A 41 11.37 28.68 21.78
CA ALA A 41 10.57 29.20 22.88
C ALA A 41 9.07 29.04 22.63
N ALA A 42 8.59 29.33 21.41
CA ALA A 42 7.21 29.11 21.03
C ALA A 42 6.81 27.62 21.14
N LEU A 43 7.69 26.70 20.74
CA LEU A 43 7.42 25.26 20.86
C LEU A 43 7.24 24.79 22.30
N ILE A 44 7.97 25.36 23.28
CA ILE A 44 7.83 25.00 24.71
C ILE A 44 6.40 25.22 25.22
N PHE A 45 5.73 26.28 24.75
CA PHE A 45 4.34 26.59 25.16
C PHE A 45 3.30 25.75 24.43
N ILE A 46 3.68 25.17 23.29
CA ILE A 46 2.79 24.42 22.41
C ILE A 46 2.90 22.91 22.68
N SER A 47 4.04 22.43 23.13
CA SER A 47 4.21 21.01 23.48
C SER A 47 3.42 20.66 24.73
N ALA A 48 2.46 19.75 24.57
CA ALA A 48 1.67 19.23 25.70
C ALA A 48 2.46 18.23 26.57
N ASP A 49 3.63 17.76 26.09
CA ASP A 49 4.45 16.74 26.75
C ASP A 49 5.71 17.36 27.40
N PRO A 50 5.97 17.14 28.70
CA PRO A 50 7.13 17.68 29.40
C PRO A 50 8.48 17.33 28.79
N VAL A 51 8.63 16.13 28.20
CA VAL A 51 9.90 15.70 27.61
C VAL A 51 10.23 16.55 26.38
N THR A 52 9.26 16.75 25.49
CA THR A 52 9.46 17.58 24.29
C THR A 52 9.62 19.07 24.60
N SER A 53 8.98 19.58 25.66
CA SER A 53 9.23 20.92 26.19
C SER A 53 10.68 21.08 26.66
N ILE A 54 11.21 20.09 27.41
CA ILE A 54 12.60 20.09 27.89
C ILE A 54 13.58 20.03 26.71
N LEU A 55 13.33 19.20 25.69
CA LEU A 55 14.18 19.15 24.50
C LEU A 55 14.23 20.49 23.77
N SER A 56 13.08 21.16 23.64
CA SER A 56 12.99 22.49 23.01
C SER A 56 13.69 23.57 23.84
N LEU A 57 13.62 23.49 25.18
CA LEU A 57 14.36 24.36 26.10
C LEU A 57 15.88 24.17 25.97
N ILE A 58 16.35 22.92 25.90
CA ILE A 58 17.77 22.61 25.68
C ILE A 58 18.22 23.21 24.35
N MET A 59 17.44 23.06 23.28
CA MET A 59 17.76 23.67 21.99
C MET A 59 17.80 25.20 22.06
N ALA A 60 16.85 25.84 22.74
CA ALA A 60 16.87 27.28 22.96
C ALA A 60 18.17 27.73 23.68
N ALA A 61 18.59 27.00 24.72
CA ALA A 61 19.83 27.27 25.44
C ALA A 61 21.08 27.08 24.56
N VAL A 62 21.12 26.06 23.71
CA VAL A 62 22.20 25.84 22.73
C VAL A 62 22.28 27.02 21.75
N HIS A 63 21.14 27.46 21.20
CA HIS A 63 21.08 28.62 20.31
C HIS A 63 21.59 29.89 21.00
N VAL A 64 21.10 30.19 22.20
CA VAL A 64 21.56 31.35 22.99
C VAL A 64 23.05 31.27 23.28
N GLY A 65 23.57 30.09 23.64
CA GLY A 65 25.01 29.87 23.84
C GLY A 65 25.83 30.20 22.60
N ILE A 66 25.36 29.80 21.41
CA ILE A 66 26.00 30.13 20.13
C ILE A 66 25.92 31.63 19.83
N ALA A 67 24.78 32.28 20.07
CA ALA A 67 24.64 33.73 19.92
C ALA A 67 25.63 34.47 20.83
N VAL A 68 25.64 34.15 22.12
CA VAL A 68 26.53 34.79 23.10
C VAL A 68 28.00 34.56 22.73
N TYR A 69 28.35 33.34 22.32
CA TYR A 69 29.70 33.01 21.89
C TYR A 69 30.14 33.79 20.65
N THR A 70 29.28 33.84 19.62
CA THR A 70 29.56 34.56 18.37
C THR A 70 29.59 36.08 18.58
N ALA A 71 28.66 36.64 19.34
CA ALA A 71 28.60 38.06 19.68
C ALA A 71 29.83 38.51 20.49
N ARG A 72 30.22 37.76 21.54
CA ARG A 72 31.42 38.05 22.35
C ARG A 72 32.70 38.05 21.51
N LYS A 73 32.82 37.14 20.54
CA LYS A 73 34.03 37.02 19.72
C LYS A 73 34.04 38.00 18.54
N ALA A 74 32.88 38.51 18.13
CA ALA A 74 32.78 39.47 17.05
C ALA A 74 32.89 40.93 17.54
N GLY A 75 32.54 41.22 18.80
CA GLY A 75 32.62 42.53 19.43
C GLY A 75 34.00 43.00 19.92
N GLY A 76 35.11 42.28 19.69
CA GLY A 76 36.43 42.83 20.00
C GLY A 76 37.59 41.84 19.96
N LYS A 77 38.73 42.29 19.38
CA LYS A 77 40.16 41.88 19.50
C LYS A 77 40.58 40.39 19.67
N TYR A 78 39.68 39.43 19.82
CA TYR A 78 39.97 38.03 20.14
C TYR A 78 40.04 37.17 18.87
N LYS A 79 41.26 36.75 18.50
CA LYS A 79 41.46 35.69 17.51
C LYS A 79 41.14 34.33 18.14
N LEU A 80 40.13 33.63 17.64
CA LEU A 80 39.85 32.24 18.00
C LEU A 80 41.12 31.40 17.86
N SER A 81 41.47 30.64 18.90
CA SER A 81 42.52 29.62 18.78
C SER A 81 42.08 28.55 17.77
N PRO A 82 43.02 27.84 17.12
CA PRO A 82 42.67 26.76 16.20
C PRO A 82 41.77 25.68 16.84
N ARG A 83 41.97 25.39 18.13
CA ARG A 83 41.14 24.43 18.88
C ARG A 83 39.73 24.94 19.11
N GLU A 84 39.59 26.18 19.59
CA GLU A 84 38.29 26.83 19.80
C GLU A 84 37.49 26.91 18.50
N PHE A 85 38.15 27.25 17.39
CA PHE A 85 37.49 27.27 16.08
C PHE A 85 37.07 25.86 15.64
N LEU A 86 37.87 24.82 15.89
CA LEU A 86 37.52 23.45 15.52
C LEU A 86 36.30 22.95 16.30
N VAL A 87 36.25 23.21 17.62
CA VAL A 87 35.10 22.90 18.47
C VAL A 87 33.86 23.65 18.00
N LEU A 88 33.98 24.96 17.75
CA LEU A 88 32.88 25.78 17.23
C LEU A 88 32.38 25.25 15.87
N LYS A 89 33.29 24.99 14.93
CA LYS A 89 32.97 24.42 13.62
C LYS A 89 32.23 23.09 13.75
N LYS A 90 32.64 22.25 14.71
CA LYS A 90 32.01 20.95 14.95
C LYS A 90 30.63 21.08 15.58
N GLY A 91 30.48 21.89 16.63
CA GLY A 91 29.19 22.17 17.25
C GLY A 91 28.20 22.75 16.25
N LEU A 92 28.62 23.78 15.50
CA LEU A 92 27.82 24.37 14.43
C LEU A 92 27.42 23.33 13.38
N SER A 93 28.27 22.35 13.05
CA SER A 93 27.89 21.35 12.06
C SER A 93 26.70 20.46 12.45
N TYR A 94 26.43 20.30 13.75
CA TYR A 94 25.29 19.51 14.23
C TYR A 94 24.06 20.34 14.57
N VAL A 95 24.24 21.62 14.86
CA VAL A 95 23.17 22.48 15.39
C VAL A 95 21.94 22.50 14.50
N ALA A 96 22.09 22.59 13.17
CA ALA A 96 20.94 22.56 12.27
C ALA A 96 20.26 21.19 12.17
N SER A 97 21.01 20.08 12.16
CA SER A 97 20.42 18.74 12.14
C SER A 97 19.73 18.42 13.45
N THR A 98 20.33 18.77 14.59
CA THR A 98 19.73 18.57 15.92
C THR A 98 18.50 19.45 16.09
N GLN A 99 18.55 20.71 15.65
CA GLN A 99 17.37 21.58 15.60
C GLN A 99 16.26 20.94 14.78
N PHE A 100 16.58 20.52 13.55
CA PHE A 100 15.60 19.90 12.66
C PHE A 100 14.93 18.70 13.33
N ILE A 101 15.71 17.78 13.89
CA ILE A 101 15.22 16.55 14.53
C ILE A 101 14.36 16.88 15.76
N VAL A 102 14.91 17.66 16.70
CA VAL A 102 14.23 17.97 17.96
C VAL A 102 12.90 18.68 17.70
N HIS A 103 12.91 19.74 16.89
CA HIS A 103 11.70 20.49 16.61
C HIS A 103 10.67 19.68 15.81
N SER A 104 11.11 18.80 14.91
CA SER A 104 10.21 17.92 14.17
C SER A 104 9.49 16.93 15.11
N ILE A 105 10.22 16.33 16.06
CA ILE A 105 9.66 15.44 17.07
C ILE A 105 8.71 16.20 18.00
N THR A 106 9.09 17.39 18.47
CA THR A 106 8.23 18.24 19.32
C THR A 106 6.93 18.60 18.61
N LEU A 107 6.99 18.97 17.33
CA LEU A 107 5.79 19.27 16.55
C LEU A 107 4.89 18.06 16.37
N LEU A 108 5.48 16.90 16.06
CA LEU A 108 4.72 15.66 15.90
C LEU A 108 4.05 15.26 17.21
N ALA A 109 4.75 15.39 18.34
CA ALA A 109 4.20 15.12 19.67
C ALA A 109 3.07 16.09 20.02
N ALA A 110 3.24 17.39 19.78
CA ALA A 110 2.22 18.40 20.02
C ALA A 110 0.96 18.19 19.18
N TRP A 111 1.10 17.75 17.93
CA TRP A 111 -0.05 17.39 17.09
C TRP A 111 -0.71 16.09 17.56
N SER A 112 0.10 15.09 17.91
CA SER A 112 -0.33 13.77 18.39
C SER A 112 -1.15 13.86 19.69
N SER A 113 -0.81 14.81 20.57
CA SER A 113 -1.50 15.08 21.84
C SER A 113 -2.63 16.10 21.72
N GLU A 114 -3.02 16.49 20.50
CA GLU A 114 -4.04 17.50 20.22
C GLU A 114 -3.72 18.93 20.70
N GLY A 115 -2.48 19.21 21.11
CA GLY A 115 -2.03 20.56 21.46
C GLY A 115 -2.07 21.55 20.30
N ILE A 116 -2.00 21.06 19.05
CA ILE A 116 -2.15 21.87 17.83
C ILE A 116 -2.97 21.19 16.74
N GLY A 117 -3.70 22.00 15.97
CA GLY A 117 -4.36 21.57 14.73
C GLY A 117 -3.37 21.29 13.59
N LEU A 118 -3.82 20.54 12.58
CA LEU A 118 -3.00 20.11 11.44
C LEU A 118 -2.44 21.29 10.63
N ASN A 119 -3.23 22.35 10.42
CA ASN A 119 -2.77 23.55 9.70
C ASN A 119 -1.63 24.26 10.45
N THR A 120 -1.75 24.39 11.77
CA THR A 120 -0.70 24.97 12.63
C THR A 120 0.56 24.11 12.59
N TYR A 121 0.42 22.79 12.63
CA TYR A 121 1.53 21.86 12.47
C TYR A 121 2.28 22.11 11.15
N TYR A 122 1.58 22.19 10.02
CA TYR A 122 2.23 22.41 8.72
C TYR A 122 2.96 23.76 8.63
N ILE A 123 2.36 24.83 9.17
CA ILE A 123 2.99 26.17 9.18
C ILE A 123 4.27 26.15 10.00
N LEU A 124 4.23 25.60 11.21
CA LEU A 124 5.41 25.54 12.08
C LEU A 124 6.48 24.62 11.50
N TYR A 125 6.09 23.49 10.93
CA TYR A 125 7.02 22.58 10.27
C TYR A 125 7.73 23.24 9.08
N ALA A 126 6.99 23.95 8.23
CA ALA A 126 7.57 24.73 7.13
C ALA A 126 8.53 25.82 7.63
N LEU A 127 8.19 26.50 8.73
CA LEU A 127 9.08 27.46 9.38
C LEU A 127 10.37 26.79 9.90
N ASN A 128 10.28 25.58 10.45
CA ASN A 128 11.46 24.81 10.87
C ASN A 128 12.38 24.50 9.68
N ILE A 129 11.82 24.03 8.54
CA ILE A 129 12.59 23.81 7.30
C ILE A 129 13.24 25.12 6.84
N LEU A 130 12.51 26.23 6.84
CA LEU A 130 13.02 27.54 6.43
C LEU A 130 14.19 27.98 7.31
N LEU A 131 14.08 27.82 8.64
CA LEU A 131 15.16 28.12 9.57
C LEU A 131 16.39 27.27 9.27
N VAL A 132 16.23 25.96 9.05
CA VAL A 132 17.34 25.08 8.66
C VAL A 132 17.95 25.52 7.32
N GLY A 133 17.12 25.94 6.36
CA GLY A 133 17.56 26.47 5.07
C GLY A 133 18.39 27.75 5.19
N ILE A 134 17.97 28.70 6.03
CA ILE A 134 18.70 29.95 6.33
C ILE A 134 20.07 29.66 6.94
N TYR A 135 20.23 28.53 7.63
CA TYR A 135 21.52 28.11 8.20
C TYR A 135 22.52 27.60 7.16
N LEU A 136 22.07 27.00 6.05
CA LEU A 136 22.95 26.35 5.08
C LEU A 136 24.06 27.27 4.54
N PRO A 137 23.80 28.54 4.16
CA PRO A 137 24.86 29.48 3.76
C PRO A 137 25.90 29.72 4.86
N VAL A 138 25.48 29.80 6.13
CA VAL A 138 26.38 29.97 7.28
C VAL A 138 27.26 28.74 7.43
N PHE A 139 26.67 27.56 7.37
CA PHE A 139 27.36 26.26 7.43
C PHE A 139 28.44 26.13 6.34
N PHE A 140 28.08 26.36 5.07
CA PHE A 140 29.03 26.27 3.95
C PHE A 140 30.13 27.33 4.03
N SER A 141 29.79 28.53 4.52
CA SER A 141 30.76 29.62 4.70
C SER A 141 31.83 29.29 5.74
N ILE A 142 31.46 28.70 6.87
CA ILE A 142 32.40 28.27 7.93
C ILE A 142 33.36 27.19 7.40
N ARG A 143 32.88 26.33 6.49
CA ARG A 143 33.68 25.26 5.86
C ARG A 143 34.54 25.73 4.69
N ARG A 144 34.40 26.98 4.23
CA ARG A 144 35.14 27.49 3.06
C ARG A 144 36.65 27.46 3.32
N LYS A 145 37.39 26.83 2.40
CA LYS A 145 38.85 26.61 2.48
C LYS A 145 39.65 27.88 2.82
N ARG A 146 39.26 29.03 2.28
CA ARG A 146 39.87 30.34 2.53
C ARG A 146 39.82 30.74 4.01
N ASN A 147 38.75 30.38 4.72
CA ASN A 147 38.59 30.65 6.15
C ASN A 147 39.46 29.72 7.01
N LEU A 148 39.59 28.45 6.60
CA LEU A 148 40.47 27.47 7.27
C LEU A 148 41.95 27.84 7.14
N LEU A 149 42.36 28.38 5.98
CA LEU A 149 43.71 28.91 5.75
C LEU A 149 43.98 30.19 6.56
N ARG A 150 43.06 31.16 6.52
CA ARG A 150 43.16 32.40 7.30
C ARG A 150 43.28 32.17 8.81
N LYS A 151 42.68 31.08 9.31
CA LYS A 151 42.71 30.69 10.73
C LYS A 151 43.87 29.76 11.08
N GLY A 152 44.73 29.40 10.13
CA GLY A 152 45.91 28.57 10.36
C GLY A 152 45.58 27.13 10.76
N ILE A 153 44.44 26.58 10.33
CA ILE A 153 44.00 25.21 10.67
C ILE A 153 44.57 24.20 9.66
N ILE A 154 44.65 24.63 8.40
CA ILE A 154 45.31 23.91 7.32
C ILE A 154 46.52 24.73 6.88
N ARG A 155 47.63 24.07 6.58
CA ARG A 155 48.80 24.69 5.96
C ARG A 155 48.88 24.30 4.50
N GLU A 156 49.32 25.25 3.69
CA GLU A 156 49.64 25.00 2.30
C GLU A 156 51.02 24.33 2.22
N VAL A 157 51.08 23.19 1.54
CA VAL A 157 52.30 22.40 1.33
C VAL A 157 52.45 22.18 -0.18
N LYS A 158 53.51 22.72 -0.77
CA LYS A 158 53.84 22.46 -2.18
C LYS A 158 54.60 21.14 -2.28
N ARG A 159 54.07 20.17 -3.02
CA ARG A 159 54.75 18.89 -3.35
C ARG A 159 54.64 18.62 -4.84
N ARG A 160 55.77 18.41 -5.53
CA ARG A 160 55.86 18.08 -6.98
C ARG A 160 54.92 18.96 -7.84
N ASN A 161 55.08 20.29 -7.77
CA ASN A 161 54.27 21.29 -8.49
C ASN A 161 52.74 21.25 -8.24
N LYS A 162 52.25 20.47 -7.27
CA LYS A 162 50.85 20.50 -6.83
C LYS A 162 50.75 21.09 -5.43
N THR A 163 49.84 22.05 -5.28
CA THR A 163 49.49 22.63 -3.99
C THR A 163 48.62 21.64 -3.21
N LYS A 164 49.16 21.02 -2.16
CA LYS A 164 48.42 20.19 -1.19
C LYS A 164 48.16 21.00 0.08
N TYR A 165 47.08 20.66 0.77
CA TYR A 165 46.71 21.28 2.04
C TYR A 165 46.69 20.22 3.12
N GLU A 166 47.50 20.38 4.16
CA GLU A 166 47.60 19.43 5.27
C GLU A 166 47.01 20.06 6.54
N ALA A 167 46.18 19.30 7.27
CA ALA A 167 45.69 19.72 8.58
C ALA A 167 46.87 19.77 9.57
N ILE A 168 46.97 20.85 10.35
CA ILE A 168 47.96 20.93 11.43
C ILE A 168 47.56 19.88 12.47
N ARG A 169 48.31 18.77 12.54
CA ARG A 169 48.05 17.65 13.45
C ARG A 169 47.99 18.16 14.89
N HIS A 170 46.79 18.18 15.46
CA HIS A 170 46.62 18.28 16.89
C HIS A 170 45.93 17.02 17.40
N PHE A 171 46.72 16.23 18.14
CA PHE A 171 46.34 15.11 18.99
C PHE A 171 45.79 13.85 18.29
N ARG A 172 46.65 12.83 18.19
CA ARG A 172 46.24 11.42 18.00
C ARG A 172 46.11 10.78 19.38
N GLY A 173 44.91 10.80 19.95
CA GLY A 173 44.57 10.07 21.17
C GLY A 173 43.38 9.15 20.90
N ILE A 174 43.27 8.04 21.62
CA ILE A 174 42.21 7.04 21.45
C ILE A 174 40.81 7.68 21.55
N GLY A 175 40.61 8.62 22.48
CA GLY A 175 39.33 9.34 22.63
C GLY A 175 38.96 10.23 21.43
N VAL A 176 39.94 10.78 20.70
CA VAL A 176 39.68 11.54 19.46
C VAL A 176 39.21 10.60 18.35
N SER A 177 39.84 9.42 18.24
CA SER A 177 39.44 8.41 17.25
C SER A 177 38.04 7.87 17.51
N ILE A 178 37.67 7.62 18.78
CA ILE A 178 36.31 7.21 19.15
C ILE A 178 35.30 8.30 18.77
N GLY A 179 35.61 9.57 19.06
CA GLY A 179 34.76 10.70 18.69
C GLY A 179 34.57 10.86 17.17
N GLU A 180 35.59 10.58 16.37
CA GLU A 180 35.50 10.58 14.90
C GLU A 180 34.57 9.47 14.37
N TRP A 181 34.63 8.26 14.96
CA TRP A 181 33.71 7.17 14.62
C TRP A 181 32.27 7.49 15.02
N ILE A 182 32.05 8.04 16.22
CA ILE A 182 30.71 8.44 16.67
C ILE A 182 30.13 9.51 15.73
N ASP A 183 30.92 10.52 15.35
CA ASP A 183 30.50 11.53 14.37
C ASP A 183 30.12 10.92 13.02
N ALA A 184 30.93 9.99 12.51
CA ALA A 184 30.63 9.30 11.25
C ALA A 184 29.30 8.52 11.34
N ILE A 185 29.05 7.82 12.45
CA ILE A 185 27.80 7.07 12.68
C ILE A 185 26.59 8.01 12.72
N ILE A 186 26.69 9.14 13.43
CA ILE A 186 25.60 10.13 13.51
C ILE A 186 25.24 10.65 12.11
N TRP A 187 26.23 11.02 11.30
CA TRP A 187 25.99 11.48 9.93
C TRP A 187 25.46 10.38 9.03
N ALA A 188 25.90 9.13 9.21
CA ALA A 188 25.38 7.99 8.48
C ALA A 188 23.90 7.77 8.79
N VAL A 189 23.48 7.82 10.06
CA VAL A 189 22.07 7.69 10.46
C VAL A 189 21.23 8.81 9.85
N ILE A 190 21.68 10.07 9.94
CA ILE A 190 20.97 11.22 9.33
C ILE A 190 20.83 11.03 7.80
N ALA A 191 21.91 10.59 7.14
CA ALA A 191 21.89 10.34 5.71
C ALA A 191 20.91 9.21 5.34
N VAL A 192 20.92 8.11 6.08
CA VAL A 192 19.98 6.98 5.88
C VAL A 192 18.53 7.44 6.01
N ILE A 193 18.21 8.23 7.03
CA ILE A 193 16.84 8.76 7.20
C ILE A 193 16.47 9.65 6.01
N PHE A 194 17.36 10.54 5.58
CA PHE A 194 17.09 11.46 4.47
C PHE A 194 16.93 10.72 3.13
N ILE A 195 17.84 9.80 2.85
CA ILE A 195 17.82 8.95 1.64
C ILE A 195 16.55 8.10 1.63
N ASN A 196 16.22 7.45 2.74
CA ASN A 196 15.04 6.57 2.84
C ASN A 196 13.71 7.32 2.79
N SER A 197 13.69 8.57 3.23
CA SER A 197 12.47 9.37 3.19
C SER A 197 12.19 9.91 1.78
N LEU A 198 13.22 10.34 1.04
CA LEU A 198 13.06 11.09 -0.21
C LEU A 198 13.38 10.33 -1.50
N PHE A 199 14.34 9.41 -1.47
CA PHE A 199 14.91 8.81 -2.68
C PHE A 199 14.50 7.35 -2.83
N PHE A 200 14.95 6.49 -1.92
CA PHE A 200 14.73 5.04 -2.03
C PHE A 200 14.54 4.40 -0.67
N GLN A 201 13.59 3.47 -0.53
CA GLN A 201 13.41 2.70 0.69
C GLN A 201 13.31 1.21 0.38
N LEU A 202 13.90 0.39 1.27
CA LEU A 202 13.69 -1.05 1.28
C LEU A 202 12.43 -1.39 2.08
N TYR A 203 11.58 -2.23 1.50
CA TYR A 203 10.42 -2.82 2.14
C TYR A 203 10.50 -4.35 2.06
N GLN A 204 9.95 -5.06 3.04
CA GLN A 204 9.81 -6.51 2.98
C GLN A 204 8.37 -6.84 2.57
N ILE A 205 8.22 -7.88 1.76
CA ILE A 205 6.90 -8.38 1.34
C ILE A 205 6.21 -9.03 2.54
N PRO A 206 5.05 -8.51 2.97
CA PRO A 206 4.39 -8.98 4.19
C PRO A 206 3.31 -10.04 3.95
N SER A 207 2.98 -10.33 2.69
CA SER A 207 1.86 -11.20 2.30
C SER A 207 2.06 -11.76 0.89
N GLU A 208 1.43 -12.89 0.58
CA GLU A 208 1.61 -13.59 -0.69
C GLU A 208 0.93 -12.95 -1.91
N SER A 209 0.08 -11.93 -1.74
CA SER A 209 -0.77 -11.36 -2.81
C SER A 209 -0.08 -10.85 -4.08
N MET A 210 1.25 -10.95 -4.18
CA MET A 210 2.05 -10.55 -5.34
C MET A 210 2.82 -11.74 -5.97
N VAL A 211 2.57 -12.97 -5.55
CA VAL A 211 3.19 -14.17 -6.16
C VAL A 211 2.62 -14.39 -7.56
N PRO A 212 3.40 -14.91 -8.53
CA PRO A 212 4.78 -15.39 -8.41
C PRO A 212 5.85 -14.31 -8.34
N GLU A 213 5.52 -13.05 -8.63
CA GLU A 213 6.51 -11.98 -8.76
C GLU A 213 7.28 -11.79 -7.45
N TYR A 214 6.56 -11.71 -6.32
CA TYR A 214 7.16 -11.48 -5.01
C TYR A 214 6.66 -12.45 -3.95
N TYR A 215 7.59 -13.15 -3.32
CA TYR A 215 7.31 -14.06 -2.22
C TYR A 215 7.50 -13.39 -0.86
N VAL A 216 6.76 -13.88 0.14
CA VAL A 216 6.86 -13.38 1.52
C VAL A 216 8.30 -13.44 2.04
N GLY A 217 8.69 -12.39 2.76
CA GLY A 217 10.05 -12.26 3.29
C GLY A 217 11.08 -11.68 2.32
N SER A 218 10.78 -11.63 1.01
CA SER A 218 11.66 -10.95 0.03
C SER A 218 11.67 -9.44 0.29
N ARG A 219 12.75 -8.75 -0.10
CA ARG A 219 12.88 -7.30 0.07
C ARG A 219 12.83 -6.61 -1.28
N VAL A 220 12.06 -5.53 -1.38
CA VAL A 220 11.96 -4.74 -2.61
C VAL A 220 12.51 -3.34 -2.38
N LEU A 221 13.21 -2.83 -3.39
CA LEU A 221 13.69 -1.46 -3.44
C LEU A 221 12.65 -0.58 -4.14
N THR A 222 12.16 0.41 -3.41
CA THR A 222 11.16 1.35 -3.87
C THR A 222 11.79 2.71 -4.08
N GLY A 223 11.59 3.33 -5.24
CA GLY A 223 11.96 4.71 -5.50
C GLY A 223 10.79 5.65 -5.26
N LYS A 224 11.05 6.73 -4.52
CA LYS A 224 10.04 7.69 -4.06
C LYS A 224 10.03 8.99 -4.85
N LEU A 225 11.08 9.24 -5.63
CA LEU A 225 11.17 10.45 -6.46
C LEU A 225 10.00 10.52 -7.45
N GLY A 226 9.15 11.53 -7.28
CA GLY A 226 7.97 11.75 -8.10
C GLY A 226 6.69 11.06 -7.60
N TYR A 227 6.77 10.22 -6.57
CA TYR A 227 5.67 9.40 -6.05
C TYR A 227 5.40 9.67 -4.56
N ASN A 228 5.07 10.92 -4.22
CA ASN A 228 4.67 11.37 -2.89
C ASN A 228 5.73 11.21 -1.77
N PRO A 229 7.00 11.61 -1.98
CA PRO A 229 8.05 11.39 -0.98
C PRO A 229 7.75 12.18 0.30
N GLU A 230 8.02 11.54 1.44
CA GLU A 230 7.77 12.11 2.76
C GLU A 230 8.96 12.94 3.20
N ILE A 231 8.74 14.16 3.70
CA ILE A 231 9.82 14.92 4.31
C ILE A 231 10.20 14.21 5.61
N PRO A 232 11.50 13.95 5.86
CA PRO A 232 11.95 13.23 7.05
C PRO A 232 11.32 13.75 8.34
N LEU A 233 10.85 12.83 9.20
CA LEU A 233 10.30 13.17 10.52
C LEU A 233 9.04 14.05 10.46
N SER A 234 8.20 13.88 9.44
CA SER A 234 7.05 14.76 9.24
C SER A 234 5.83 14.05 8.67
N LEU A 235 4.67 14.70 8.79
CA LEU A 235 3.45 14.32 8.05
C LEU A 235 3.37 15.00 6.67
N VAL A 236 4.37 15.79 6.31
CA VAL A 236 4.41 16.55 5.06
C VAL A 236 4.94 15.66 3.96
N ARG A 237 4.23 15.62 2.83
CA ARG A 237 4.67 14.94 1.63
C ARG A 237 4.78 15.91 0.47
N ILE A 238 5.77 15.68 -0.36
CA ILE A 238 5.94 16.41 -1.62
C ILE A 238 4.90 15.83 -2.59
N PRO A 239 4.09 16.65 -3.28
CA PRO A 239 3.10 16.16 -4.24
C PRO A 239 3.71 15.23 -5.29
N ILE A 240 2.87 14.35 -5.83
CA ILE A 240 3.24 13.47 -6.93
C ILE A 240 3.56 14.33 -8.16
N LEU A 241 4.72 14.06 -8.76
CA LEU A 241 5.23 14.77 -9.94
C LEU A 241 5.18 13.90 -11.19
N ARG A 242 4.92 12.59 -11.03
CA ARG A 242 4.84 11.62 -12.11
C ARG A 242 3.53 10.86 -12.00
N GLU A 243 2.80 10.79 -13.10
CA GLU A 243 1.56 10.02 -13.14
C GLU A 243 1.88 8.52 -13.02
N PRO A 244 1.11 7.77 -12.22
CA PRO A 244 1.24 6.33 -12.15
C PRO A 244 0.89 5.66 -13.48
N GLU A 245 1.74 4.73 -13.93
CA GLU A 245 1.54 3.97 -15.16
C GLU A 245 0.90 2.60 -14.86
N ARG A 246 0.04 2.11 -15.76
CA ARG A 246 -0.61 0.80 -15.61
C ARG A 246 0.44 -0.31 -15.56
N PHE A 247 0.14 -1.34 -14.77
CA PHE A 247 0.97 -2.51 -14.52
C PHE A 247 2.26 -2.26 -13.73
N ASP A 248 2.59 -1.00 -13.44
CA ASP A 248 3.60 -0.70 -12.44
C ASP A 248 3.13 -1.09 -11.03
N GLU A 249 4.11 -1.37 -10.19
CA GLU A 249 3.90 -1.83 -8.83
C GLU A 249 4.29 -0.73 -7.85
N TYR A 250 3.43 -0.55 -6.84
CA TYR A 250 3.53 0.55 -5.91
C TYR A 250 3.47 0.07 -4.48
N VAL A 251 4.25 0.73 -3.63
CA VAL A 251 4.07 0.67 -2.18
C VAL A 251 2.96 1.63 -1.81
N LEU A 252 1.94 1.13 -1.14
CA LEU A 252 0.74 1.87 -0.78
C LEU A 252 0.60 1.90 0.74
N ASN A 253 0.19 3.06 1.26
CA ASN A 253 -0.44 3.13 2.57
C ASN A 253 -1.75 2.33 2.53
N ASN A 254 -1.95 1.45 3.49
CA ASN A 254 -3.23 0.77 3.64
C ASN A 254 -4.34 1.81 3.93
N PRO A 255 -5.32 2.01 3.03
CA PRO A 255 -6.33 3.06 3.21
C PRO A 255 -7.32 2.75 4.35
N ARG A 256 -7.37 1.49 4.79
CA ARG A 256 -8.17 1.04 5.92
C ARG A 256 -7.50 1.36 7.26
N TYR A 257 -6.21 1.67 7.24
CA TYR A 257 -5.47 2.08 8.42
C TYR A 257 -5.63 3.59 8.66
N THR A 258 -6.52 3.97 9.56
CA THR A 258 -6.61 5.34 10.05
C THR A 258 -5.69 5.52 11.25
N ILE A 259 -4.66 6.37 11.11
CA ILE A 259 -3.76 6.72 12.20
C ILE A 259 -4.56 7.47 13.27
N GLY A 260 -4.78 6.84 14.43
CA GLY A 260 -5.19 7.56 15.62
C GLY A 260 -4.09 8.55 16.01
N LYS A 261 -4.42 9.79 16.37
CA LYS A 261 -3.41 10.83 16.70
C LYS A 261 -2.39 10.35 17.73
N SER A 262 -2.81 9.59 18.74
CA SER A 262 -1.96 9.00 19.78
C SER A 262 -0.99 7.91 19.29
N GLN A 263 -1.20 7.36 18.09
CA GLN A 263 -0.39 6.29 17.50
C GLN A 263 0.74 6.84 16.62
N ALA A 264 0.67 8.10 16.18
CA ALA A 264 1.61 8.71 15.25
C ALA A 264 3.08 8.67 15.72
N LEU A 265 3.33 8.90 17.01
CA LEU A 265 4.68 8.82 17.57
C LEU A 265 5.23 7.39 17.57
N LYS A 266 4.38 6.40 17.82
CA LYS A 266 4.75 4.97 17.76
C LYS A 266 5.06 4.56 16.32
N ASP A 267 4.24 4.97 15.36
CA ASP A 267 4.45 4.74 13.94
C ASP A 267 5.74 5.39 13.44
N PHE A 268 6.02 6.62 13.88
CA PHE A 268 7.25 7.31 13.60
C PHE A 268 8.47 6.54 14.14
N ARG A 269 8.43 6.13 15.42
CA ARG A 269 9.49 5.31 16.03
C ARG A 269 9.71 4.00 15.26
N ASN A 270 8.64 3.31 14.90
CA ASN A 270 8.70 2.05 14.18
C ASN A 270 9.33 2.25 12.78
N THR A 271 8.94 3.32 12.08
CA THR A 271 9.52 3.70 10.78
C THR A 271 11.00 4.06 10.90
N PHE A 272 11.38 4.81 11.94
CA PHE A 272 12.78 5.14 12.22
C PHE A 272 13.63 3.89 12.43
N ILE A 273 13.16 2.94 13.26
CA ILE A 273 13.83 1.65 13.48
C ILE A 273 13.97 0.89 12.16
N GLN A 274 12.90 0.82 11.36
CA GLN A 274 12.93 0.16 10.06
C GLN A 274 13.98 0.78 9.12
N MET A 275 14.10 2.11 9.11
CA MET A 275 15.06 2.82 8.26
C MET A 275 16.51 2.52 8.67
N ILE A 276 16.85 2.62 9.96
CA ILE A 276 18.24 2.44 10.42
C ILE A 276 18.68 0.97 10.45
N THR A 277 17.71 0.04 10.49
CA THR A 277 17.97 -1.41 10.42
C THR A 277 17.83 -1.97 9.01
N PHE A 278 17.66 -1.13 7.98
CA PHE A 278 17.49 -1.56 6.59
C PHE A 278 16.40 -2.63 6.43
N SER A 279 15.24 -2.41 7.06
CA SER A 279 14.08 -3.33 7.06
C SER A 279 14.30 -4.68 7.76
N MET A 280 15.42 -4.91 8.44
CA MET A 280 15.66 -6.14 9.21
C MET A 280 14.72 -6.26 10.42
N VAL A 281 14.33 -5.13 11.01
CA VAL A 281 13.37 -5.10 12.11
C VAL A 281 12.09 -4.41 11.65
N GLN A 282 10.98 -5.14 11.72
CA GLN A 282 9.65 -4.61 11.37
C GLN A 282 8.70 -4.82 12.54
N MET A 283 8.14 -3.71 13.00
CA MET A 283 7.14 -3.71 14.05
C MET A 283 5.78 -3.72 13.36
N PRO A 284 4.91 -4.72 13.62
CA PRO A 284 3.58 -4.74 13.03
C PRO A 284 2.81 -3.49 13.46
N LYS A 285 2.12 -2.87 12.52
CA LYS A 285 1.17 -1.81 12.86
C LYS A 285 -0.04 -2.45 13.49
N THR A 286 -0.49 -1.94 14.62
CA THR A 286 -1.72 -2.38 15.26
C THR A 286 -2.77 -1.29 15.16
N ASP A 287 -4.04 -1.68 15.03
CA ASP A 287 -5.16 -0.77 15.21
C ASP A 287 -5.36 -0.40 16.69
N ILE A 288 -6.40 0.38 16.97
CA ILE A 288 -6.80 0.78 18.33
C ILE A 288 -7.14 -0.41 19.24
N ASN A 289 -7.50 -1.56 18.66
CA ASN A 289 -7.87 -2.78 19.36
C ASN A 289 -6.69 -3.77 19.49
N GLY A 290 -5.49 -3.38 19.03
CA GLY A 290 -4.30 -4.23 19.07
C GLY A 290 -4.23 -5.26 17.94
N VAL A 291 -5.14 -5.23 16.97
CA VAL A 291 -5.14 -6.15 15.83
C VAL A 291 -4.05 -5.71 14.84
N PRO A 292 -3.12 -6.59 14.47
CA PRO A 292 -2.08 -6.26 13.50
C PRO A 292 -2.67 -6.06 12.09
N PHE A 293 -2.16 -5.05 11.39
CA PHE A 293 -2.47 -4.74 9.99
C PHE A 293 -1.20 -4.82 9.15
N HIS A 294 -1.32 -5.40 7.95
CA HIS A 294 -0.28 -5.31 6.94
C HIS A 294 -0.25 -3.89 6.36
N ASP A 295 0.82 -3.15 6.67
CA ASP A 295 1.14 -1.84 6.12
C ASP A 295 2.69 -1.70 6.05
N PRO A 296 3.26 -1.29 4.90
CA PRO A 296 2.58 -0.93 3.66
C PRO A 296 2.05 -2.14 2.87
N LEU A 297 1.15 -1.87 1.94
CA LEU A 297 0.72 -2.82 0.92
C LEU A 297 1.61 -2.68 -0.32
N ILE A 298 1.80 -3.77 -1.05
CA ILE A 298 2.41 -3.74 -2.39
C ILE A 298 1.37 -4.28 -3.35
N LYS A 299 1.05 -3.48 -4.36
CA LYS A 299 0.03 -3.80 -5.37
C LYS A 299 0.42 -3.24 -6.73
N ARG A 300 -0.14 -3.85 -7.76
CA ARG A 300 -0.04 -3.43 -9.15
C ARG A 300 -1.18 -2.48 -9.50
N LEU A 301 -0.87 -1.45 -10.29
CA LEU A 301 -1.88 -0.54 -10.83
C LEU A 301 -2.64 -1.21 -11.98
N THR A 302 -3.95 -1.43 -11.80
CA THR A 302 -4.77 -2.15 -12.77
C THR A 302 -5.66 -1.24 -13.61
N ALA A 303 -6.30 -0.23 -13.00
CA ALA A 303 -7.12 0.76 -13.71
C ALA A 303 -6.75 2.21 -13.38
N LEU A 304 -6.82 3.06 -14.40
CA LEU A 304 -6.43 4.47 -14.42
C LEU A 304 -7.67 5.40 -14.29
N PRO A 305 -7.47 6.68 -13.96
CA PRO A 305 -8.52 7.68 -14.04
C PRO A 305 -9.19 7.69 -15.42
N GLY A 306 -10.52 7.86 -15.45
CA GLY A 306 -11.29 7.84 -16.70
C GLY A 306 -11.72 6.44 -17.15
N GLU A 307 -11.36 5.39 -16.41
CA GLU A 307 -11.74 4.01 -16.71
C GLU A 307 -12.77 3.44 -15.75
N GLN A 308 -13.54 2.47 -16.21
CA GLN A 308 -14.34 1.59 -15.37
C GLN A 308 -13.73 0.18 -15.42
N ILE A 309 -13.74 -0.52 -14.30
CA ILE A 309 -13.17 -1.84 -14.14
C ILE A 309 -14.21 -2.81 -13.56
N MET A 310 -14.17 -4.06 -13.98
CA MET A 310 -14.91 -5.16 -13.39
C MET A 310 -14.06 -6.43 -13.41
N MET A 311 -14.51 -7.46 -12.71
CA MET A 311 -13.90 -8.78 -12.77
C MET A 311 -14.98 -9.83 -12.84
N ALA A 312 -14.83 -10.75 -13.78
CA ALA A 312 -15.72 -11.88 -13.98
C ALA A 312 -14.88 -13.15 -14.13
N ASP A 313 -15.10 -14.15 -13.27
CA ASP A 313 -14.44 -15.46 -13.32
C ASP A 313 -12.92 -15.40 -13.46
N ASP A 314 -12.31 -14.66 -12.54
CA ASP A 314 -10.87 -14.37 -12.50
C ASP A 314 -10.34 -13.44 -13.58
N VAL A 315 -11.16 -13.05 -14.55
CA VAL A 315 -10.74 -12.20 -15.68
C VAL A 315 -11.12 -10.76 -15.39
N VAL A 316 -10.14 -9.86 -15.52
CA VAL A 316 -10.34 -8.42 -15.36
C VAL A 316 -10.74 -7.80 -16.69
N TYR A 317 -11.77 -6.96 -16.66
CA TYR A 317 -12.22 -6.20 -17.81
C TYR A 317 -12.19 -4.71 -17.52
N ILE A 318 -11.87 -3.92 -18.54
CA ILE A 318 -11.83 -2.46 -18.47
C ILE A 318 -12.62 -1.85 -19.62
N ARG A 319 -13.14 -0.64 -19.41
CA ARG A 319 -13.62 0.24 -20.48
C ARG A 319 -13.31 1.68 -20.16
N ASN A 320 -13.13 2.51 -21.18
CA ASN A 320 -13.04 3.96 -20.99
C ASN A 320 -14.45 4.57 -20.97
N ASN A 321 -14.55 5.83 -20.55
CA ASN A 321 -15.81 6.59 -20.62
C ASN A 321 -16.37 6.75 -22.05
N THR A 322 -15.55 6.51 -23.08
CA THR A 322 -15.96 6.61 -24.50
C THR A 322 -16.35 5.27 -25.11
N ASP A 323 -16.04 4.16 -24.44
CA ASP A 323 -16.31 2.83 -24.96
C ASP A 323 -17.65 2.33 -24.40
N GLU A 324 -18.49 1.78 -25.26
CA GLU A 324 -19.75 1.16 -24.82
C GLU A 324 -19.45 -0.17 -24.10
N ASP A 325 -18.55 -0.98 -24.68
CA ASP A 325 -18.31 -2.35 -24.24
C ASP A 325 -17.06 -2.50 -23.35
N PHE A 326 -17.15 -3.46 -22.42
CA PHE A 326 -16.01 -3.94 -21.66
C PHE A 326 -15.09 -4.82 -22.51
N ARG A 327 -13.78 -4.66 -22.28
CA ARG A 327 -12.76 -5.46 -22.94
C ARG A 327 -11.81 -6.05 -21.91
N GLU A 328 -11.42 -7.30 -22.15
CA GLU A 328 -10.49 -8.00 -21.28
C GLU A 328 -9.15 -7.24 -21.19
N LEU A 329 -8.67 -7.05 -19.97
CA LEU A 329 -7.35 -6.49 -19.69
C LEU A 329 -6.27 -7.55 -19.91
N ARG A 330 -5.97 -7.89 -21.17
CA ARG A 330 -5.08 -9.01 -21.51
C ARG A 330 -3.70 -9.01 -20.82
N GLY A 331 -3.14 -7.84 -20.56
CA GLY A 331 -1.85 -7.71 -19.86
C GLY A 331 -1.86 -8.22 -18.42
N ASP A 332 -3.05 -8.34 -17.80
CA ASP A 332 -3.21 -8.90 -16.46
C ASP A 332 -2.82 -10.39 -16.38
N ARG A 333 -2.99 -11.14 -17.48
CA ARG A 333 -2.63 -12.57 -17.56
C ARG A 333 -1.14 -12.84 -17.37
N GLU A 334 -0.27 -11.84 -17.52
CA GLU A 334 1.16 -12.03 -17.24
C GLU A 334 1.43 -12.25 -15.74
N TYR A 335 0.49 -11.87 -14.87
CA TYR A 335 0.71 -11.79 -13.44
C TYR A 335 -0.38 -12.43 -12.58
N ALA A 336 -1.56 -12.66 -13.15
CA ALA A 336 -2.70 -13.19 -12.43
C ALA A 336 -2.52 -14.68 -12.12
N TRP A 337 -2.26 -15.03 -10.86
CA TRP A 337 -2.20 -16.43 -10.41
C TRP A 337 -3.55 -16.82 -9.80
N ASN A 338 -4.42 -17.39 -10.64
CA ASN A 338 -5.81 -17.69 -10.29
C ASN A 338 -6.27 -19.03 -10.91
N PHE A 339 -7.58 -19.28 -11.02
CA PHE A 339 -8.08 -20.55 -11.58
C PHE A 339 -8.10 -20.55 -13.12
N SER A 340 -8.34 -19.40 -13.73
CA SER A 340 -8.34 -19.19 -15.19
C SER A 340 -6.93 -19.08 -15.79
N ASN A 341 -5.90 -18.82 -14.96
CA ASN A 341 -4.52 -18.66 -15.38
C ASN A 341 -3.54 -19.34 -14.41
N ASP A 342 -2.91 -20.43 -14.89
CA ASP A 342 -2.01 -21.25 -14.08
C ASP A 342 -0.54 -20.84 -14.31
N LEU A 343 -0.13 -19.77 -13.64
CA LEU A 343 1.26 -19.35 -13.61
C LEU A 343 2.11 -20.35 -12.81
N GLN A 344 3.35 -20.58 -13.26
CA GLN A 344 4.29 -21.42 -12.52
C GLN A 344 4.70 -20.72 -11.21
N VAL A 345 4.39 -21.36 -10.08
CA VAL A 345 4.69 -20.86 -8.74
C VAL A 345 5.56 -21.86 -7.99
N ASN A 346 6.54 -21.36 -7.24
CA ASN A 346 7.30 -22.17 -6.30
C ASN A 346 6.46 -22.42 -5.04
N ARG A 347 5.77 -23.56 -5.01
CA ARG A 347 4.87 -23.96 -3.92
C ARG A 347 5.57 -24.11 -2.57
N GLU A 348 6.87 -24.42 -2.55
CA GLU A 348 7.66 -24.54 -1.30
C GLU A 348 7.82 -23.19 -0.59
N ARG A 349 7.63 -22.08 -1.30
CA ARG A 349 7.73 -20.72 -0.76
C ARG A 349 6.38 -20.11 -0.41
N LEU A 350 5.30 -20.87 -0.57
CA LEU A 350 3.97 -20.46 -0.10
C LEU A 350 3.87 -20.79 1.39
N GLU A 351 3.51 -19.78 2.18
CA GLU A 351 3.06 -19.94 3.55
C GLU A 351 1.69 -20.63 3.62
N GLN A 352 0.82 -20.40 2.61
CA GLN A 352 -0.53 -20.98 2.56
C GLN A 352 -0.90 -21.48 1.16
N GLU A 353 -0.93 -22.80 0.98
CA GLU A 353 -1.62 -23.41 -0.15
C GLU A 353 -3.11 -23.51 0.16
N SER A 354 -3.89 -22.62 -0.44
CA SER A 354 -5.24 -22.33 0.05
C SER A 354 -6.34 -23.20 -0.57
N VAL A 355 -6.04 -23.99 -1.61
CA VAL A 355 -6.97 -24.93 -2.27
C VAL A 355 -6.26 -26.23 -2.62
N SER A 356 -6.83 -27.37 -2.22
CA SER A 356 -6.35 -28.68 -2.63
C SER A 356 -6.53 -28.92 -4.14
N PRO A 357 -5.71 -29.80 -4.76
CA PRO A 357 -5.90 -30.17 -6.16
C PRO A 357 -7.32 -30.64 -6.49
N ASP A 358 -7.93 -31.46 -5.64
CA ASP A 358 -9.28 -31.98 -5.83
C ASP A 358 -10.34 -30.86 -5.80
N MET A 359 -10.22 -29.93 -4.84
CA MET A 359 -11.13 -28.78 -4.76
C MET A 359 -10.95 -27.85 -5.96
N ARG A 360 -9.72 -27.67 -6.45
CA ARG A 360 -9.45 -26.89 -7.67
C ARG A 360 -10.14 -27.50 -8.88
N GLU A 361 -10.08 -28.81 -9.06
CA GLU A 361 -10.78 -29.48 -10.17
C GLU A 361 -12.30 -29.45 -9.99
N ARG A 362 -12.80 -29.52 -8.76
CA ARG A 362 -14.22 -29.34 -8.43
C ARG A 362 -14.73 -27.94 -8.80
N ILE A 363 -13.99 -26.89 -8.45
CA ILE A 363 -14.31 -25.50 -8.83
C ILE A 363 -14.37 -25.36 -10.35
N LYS A 364 -13.37 -25.88 -11.07
CA LYS A 364 -13.35 -25.86 -12.54
C LYS A 364 -14.51 -26.65 -13.14
N ALA A 365 -14.98 -27.71 -12.48
CA ALA A 365 -16.14 -28.47 -12.93
C ALA A 365 -17.41 -27.60 -12.85
N TRP A 366 -17.62 -26.89 -11.73
CA TRP A 366 -18.72 -25.93 -11.61
C TRP A 366 -18.59 -24.76 -12.59
N ASP A 367 -17.38 -24.26 -12.86
CA ASP A 367 -17.17 -23.23 -13.89
C ASP A 367 -17.63 -23.73 -15.28
N ARG A 368 -17.34 -24.99 -15.62
CA ARG A 368 -17.80 -25.62 -16.88
C ARG A 368 -19.31 -25.83 -16.92
N GLU A 369 -19.91 -26.34 -15.84
CA GLU A 369 -21.36 -26.49 -15.73
C GLU A 369 -22.05 -25.13 -15.89
N LYS A 370 -21.55 -24.10 -15.19
CA LYS A 370 -22.06 -22.74 -15.26
C LYS A 370 -21.97 -22.18 -16.68
N ALA A 371 -20.84 -22.33 -17.36
CA ALA A 371 -20.69 -21.88 -18.74
C ALA A 371 -21.68 -22.58 -19.70
N GLY A 372 -22.03 -23.85 -19.43
CA GLY A 372 -22.99 -24.61 -20.22
C GLY A 372 -24.46 -24.27 -19.97
N VAL A 373 -24.79 -23.63 -18.84
CA VAL A 373 -26.18 -23.28 -18.48
C VAL A 373 -26.80 -22.35 -19.52
N ALA A 374 -26.02 -21.41 -20.05
CA ALA A 374 -26.55 -20.41 -20.98
C ALA A 374 -27.08 -21.00 -22.30
N ALA A 375 -26.53 -22.13 -22.73
CA ALA A 375 -26.86 -22.74 -24.02
C ALA A 375 -28.19 -23.51 -24.06
N ASP A 376 -28.76 -23.89 -22.91
CA ASP A 376 -30.01 -24.68 -22.90
C ASP A 376 -30.78 -24.58 -21.56
N TYR A 377 -30.66 -23.46 -20.84
CA TYR A 377 -31.33 -23.30 -19.54
C TYR A 377 -32.87 -23.49 -19.64
N PRO A 378 -33.60 -22.83 -20.56
CA PRO A 378 -35.06 -22.91 -20.57
C PRO A 378 -35.57 -24.35 -20.74
N SER A 379 -34.96 -25.14 -21.63
CA SER A 379 -35.34 -26.53 -21.85
C SER A 379 -35.03 -27.40 -20.63
N GLN A 380 -33.82 -27.28 -20.06
CA GLN A 380 -33.43 -28.01 -18.86
C GLN A 380 -34.35 -27.71 -17.68
N ALA A 381 -34.66 -26.43 -17.46
CA ALA A 381 -35.54 -25.97 -16.40
C ALA A 381 -36.96 -26.51 -16.57
N ARG A 382 -37.53 -26.46 -17.79
CA ARG A 382 -38.87 -27.00 -18.08
C ARG A 382 -38.93 -28.51 -17.85
N LEU A 383 -37.96 -29.26 -18.36
CA LEU A 383 -37.91 -30.72 -18.20
C LEU A 383 -37.80 -31.12 -16.72
N LEU A 384 -36.96 -30.41 -15.95
CA LEU A 384 -36.78 -30.67 -14.53
C LEU A 384 -38.02 -30.28 -13.71
N ALA A 385 -38.63 -29.13 -14.00
CA ALA A 385 -39.88 -28.70 -13.36
C ALA A 385 -41.00 -29.74 -13.58
N ASP A 386 -41.16 -30.23 -14.80
CA ASP A 386 -42.10 -31.30 -15.15
C ASP A 386 -41.85 -32.59 -14.36
N ARG A 387 -40.59 -32.96 -14.16
CA ARG A 387 -40.24 -34.14 -13.35
C ARG A 387 -40.57 -33.94 -11.87
N VAL A 388 -40.24 -32.77 -11.32
CA VAL A 388 -40.55 -32.39 -9.93
C VAL A 388 -42.06 -32.42 -9.71
N ILE A 389 -42.85 -31.81 -10.59
CA ILE A 389 -44.31 -31.80 -10.51
C ILE A 389 -44.85 -33.24 -10.47
N ARG A 390 -44.40 -34.11 -11.39
CA ARG A 390 -44.81 -35.52 -11.39
C ARG A 390 -44.37 -36.26 -10.11
N ALA A 391 -43.22 -35.92 -9.55
CA ALA A 391 -42.75 -36.52 -8.30
C ALA A 391 -43.63 -36.10 -7.12
N VAL A 392 -43.98 -34.81 -7.03
CA VAL A 392 -44.89 -34.27 -6.02
C VAL A 392 -46.27 -34.93 -6.15
N ASP A 393 -46.83 -35.00 -7.36
CA ASP A 393 -48.13 -35.62 -7.61
C ASP A 393 -48.15 -37.09 -7.15
N ARG A 394 -47.07 -37.86 -7.40
CA ARG A 394 -46.93 -39.25 -6.90
C ARG A 394 -46.82 -39.31 -5.38
N ALA A 395 -45.96 -38.49 -4.79
CA ALA A 395 -45.73 -38.47 -3.35
C ALA A 395 -46.99 -38.05 -2.58
N ALA A 396 -47.79 -37.13 -3.14
CA ALA A 396 -49.08 -36.71 -2.60
C ALA A 396 -50.10 -37.86 -2.49
N MET A 397 -49.98 -38.92 -3.31
CA MET A 397 -50.85 -40.09 -3.23
C MET A 397 -50.54 -40.99 -2.01
N VAL A 398 -49.35 -40.85 -1.43
CA VAL A 398 -48.84 -41.70 -0.34
C VAL A 398 -48.66 -40.90 0.95
N ALA A 399 -48.36 -39.61 0.85
CA ALA A 399 -48.19 -38.70 1.98
C ALA A 399 -49.54 -38.36 2.62
N THR A 400 -49.64 -38.50 3.94
CA THR A 400 -50.74 -37.90 4.71
C THR A 400 -50.55 -36.39 4.75
N VAL A 401 -51.48 -35.64 4.15
CA VAL A 401 -51.51 -34.17 4.21
C VAL A 401 -51.56 -33.72 5.68
N PRO A 402 -50.64 -32.87 6.15
CA PRO A 402 -50.73 -32.31 7.50
C PRO A 402 -52.06 -31.56 7.67
N ALA A 403 -52.73 -31.71 8.82
CA ALA A 403 -53.97 -30.99 9.10
C ALA A 403 -53.79 -29.47 8.98
N GLU A 404 -54.82 -28.76 8.51
CA GLU A 404 -54.85 -27.29 8.45
C GLU A 404 -54.40 -26.69 9.81
N GLY A 405 -53.30 -25.92 9.80
CA GLY A 405 -52.76 -25.24 10.98
C GLY A 405 -51.54 -25.88 11.67
N ALA A 406 -51.00 -27.00 11.17
CA ALA A 406 -49.81 -27.65 11.76
C ALA A 406 -48.45 -27.09 11.30
N VAL A 407 -48.42 -26.20 10.31
CA VAL A 407 -47.22 -25.56 9.76
C VAL A 407 -47.40 -24.04 9.85
N PRO A 408 -46.39 -23.25 10.30
CA PRO A 408 -46.54 -21.82 10.57
C PRO A 408 -47.14 -21.04 9.39
N ASP A 409 -47.84 -19.93 9.67
CA ASP A 409 -48.34 -18.96 8.68
C ASP A 409 -47.18 -18.44 7.82
N PHE A 410 -46.91 -19.17 6.74
CA PHE A 410 -45.78 -18.96 5.87
C PHE A 410 -46.15 -17.91 4.81
N GLN A 411 -45.41 -16.80 4.80
CA GLN A 411 -45.68 -15.62 3.96
C GLN A 411 -45.38 -15.85 2.46
N PRO A 412 -45.94 -15.01 1.56
CA PRO A 412 -45.93 -15.22 0.11
C PRO A 412 -44.54 -15.04 -0.48
N SER A 413 -43.80 -16.14 -0.51
CA SER A 413 -42.98 -16.70 -1.61
C SER A 413 -41.86 -17.49 -0.98
N ILE A 414 -42.04 -18.80 -0.89
CA ILE A 414 -41.06 -19.73 -0.30
C ILE A 414 -39.72 -19.63 -1.04
N PHE A 415 -39.77 -19.33 -2.34
CA PHE A 415 -38.63 -19.05 -3.19
C PHE A 415 -37.94 -17.69 -2.92
N GLN A 416 -38.63 -16.68 -2.36
CA GLN A 416 -37.97 -15.45 -1.87
C GLN A 416 -37.56 -15.54 -0.40
N ALA A 417 -38.18 -16.39 0.42
CA ALA A 417 -37.89 -16.49 1.86
C ALA A 417 -36.56 -17.21 2.14
N SER A 418 -36.20 -18.24 1.36
CA SER A 418 -34.89 -18.92 1.40
C SER A 418 -33.72 -18.00 1.02
N SER A 419 -34.00 -16.85 0.39
CA SER A 419 -33.03 -15.79 0.12
C SER A 419 -32.73 -14.89 1.34
N ARG A 420 -33.41 -15.04 2.50
CA ARG A 420 -33.32 -14.02 3.56
C ARG A 420 -32.30 -14.28 4.68
N SER A 421 -31.69 -15.47 4.76
CA SER A 421 -30.82 -15.82 5.87
C SER A 421 -29.57 -16.53 5.37
N PHE A 422 -28.43 -16.34 6.03
CA PHE A 422 -27.19 -17.09 5.84
C PHE A 422 -27.32 -18.61 6.12
N GLN A 423 -28.54 -19.16 6.06
CA GLN A 423 -28.81 -20.54 6.40
C GLN A 423 -28.54 -21.45 5.19
N PRO A 424 -27.83 -22.56 5.40
CA PRO A 424 -27.68 -23.58 4.38
C PRO A 424 -29.04 -24.05 3.87
N ILE A 425 -29.12 -24.36 2.58
CA ILE A 425 -30.27 -25.10 2.05
C ILE A 425 -30.07 -26.55 2.43
N ASP A 426 -30.85 -27.01 3.39
CA ASP A 426 -30.82 -28.35 3.93
C ASP A 426 -32.17 -29.07 3.73
N GLU A 427 -32.30 -30.27 4.29
CA GLU A 427 -33.52 -31.06 4.21
C GLU A 427 -34.73 -30.34 4.82
N THR A 428 -34.54 -29.50 5.85
CA THR A 428 -35.63 -28.74 6.47
C THR A 428 -36.25 -27.80 5.44
N VAL A 429 -35.41 -27.06 4.72
CA VAL A 429 -35.87 -26.19 3.64
C VAL A 429 -36.66 -27.00 2.62
N LEU A 430 -36.11 -28.10 2.11
CA LEU A 430 -36.82 -28.93 1.11
C LEU A 430 -38.16 -29.50 1.64
N SER A 431 -38.22 -29.86 2.92
CA SER A 431 -39.45 -30.33 3.58
C SER A 431 -40.54 -29.27 3.60
N GLU A 432 -40.18 -28.00 3.82
CA GLU A 432 -41.12 -26.87 3.81
C GLU A 432 -41.69 -26.63 2.40
N TYR A 433 -40.83 -26.70 1.37
CA TYR A 433 -41.27 -26.60 -0.04
C TYR A 433 -42.21 -27.74 -0.42
N PHE A 434 -41.92 -28.97 0.05
CA PHE A 434 -42.79 -30.12 -0.21
C PHE A 434 -44.14 -29.98 0.50
N GLY A 435 -44.14 -29.55 1.78
CA GLY A 435 -45.37 -29.25 2.51
C GLY A 435 -46.22 -28.18 1.84
N TYR A 436 -45.59 -27.14 1.29
CA TYR A 436 -46.28 -26.12 0.50
C TYR A 436 -46.89 -26.70 -0.77
N ALA A 437 -46.14 -27.51 -1.51
CA ALA A 437 -46.59 -28.17 -2.73
C ALA A 437 -47.79 -29.11 -2.50
N LEU A 438 -47.88 -29.75 -1.33
CA LEU A 438 -49.03 -30.58 -0.95
C LEU A 438 -50.28 -29.76 -0.57
N ARG A 439 -50.08 -28.57 0.04
CA ARG A 439 -51.17 -27.72 0.51
C ARG A 439 -51.86 -26.96 -0.63
N ASP A 440 -51.06 -26.39 -1.54
CA ASP A 440 -51.56 -25.59 -2.66
C ASP A 440 -50.75 -25.89 -3.95
N PRO A 441 -51.10 -26.99 -4.66
CA PRO A 441 -50.38 -27.42 -5.85
C PRO A 441 -50.40 -26.40 -6.99
N GLU A 442 -51.49 -25.65 -7.16
CA GLU A 442 -51.62 -24.65 -8.24
C GLU A 442 -50.74 -23.43 -7.97
N ALA A 443 -50.75 -22.91 -6.74
CA ALA A 443 -49.89 -21.80 -6.36
C ALA A 443 -48.40 -22.22 -6.40
N PHE A 444 -48.07 -23.43 -5.97
CA PHE A 444 -46.71 -23.97 -6.06
C PHE A 444 -46.20 -24.04 -7.51
N ARG A 445 -47.02 -24.53 -8.45
CA ARG A 445 -46.66 -24.56 -9.88
C ARG A 445 -46.42 -23.15 -10.43
N THR A 446 -47.29 -22.20 -10.10
CA THR A 446 -47.17 -20.80 -10.54
C THR A 446 -45.92 -20.12 -9.96
N GLU A 447 -45.61 -20.36 -8.69
CA GLU A 447 -44.43 -19.80 -8.04
C GLU A 447 -43.14 -20.45 -8.58
N MET A 448 -43.15 -21.74 -8.90
CA MET A 448 -42.02 -22.42 -9.54
C MET A 448 -41.76 -21.88 -10.95
N GLU A 449 -42.80 -21.65 -11.76
CA GLU A 449 -42.66 -20.99 -13.06
C GLU A 449 -42.03 -19.61 -12.90
N SER A 450 -42.51 -18.83 -11.94
CA SER A 450 -41.97 -17.51 -11.63
C SER A 450 -40.49 -17.60 -11.18
N PHE A 451 -40.18 -18.54 -10.28
CA PHE A 451 -38.83 -18.80 -9.80
C PHE A 451 -37.87 -19.11 -10.93
N LEU A 452 -38.27 -19.89 -11.93
CA LEU A 452 -37.38 -20.30 -13.02
C LEU A 452 -37.25 -19.25 -14.12
N PHE A 453 -38.37 -18.63 -14.52
CA PHE A 453 -38.45 -17.93 -15.80
C PHE A 453 -38.68 -16.42 -15.71
N THR A 454 -38.91 -15.83 -14.52
CA THR A 454 -39.19 -14.38 -14.41
C THR A 454 -38.06 -13.52 -14.98
N ALA A 455 -36.81 -13.86 -14.67
CA ALA A 455 -35.65 -13.06 -15.10
C ALA A 455 -35.22 -13.37 -16.54
N TYR A 456 -35.28 -14.64 -16.94
CA TYR A 456 -34.82 -15.12 -18.24
C TYR A 456 -35.84 -16.10 -18.82
N PRO A 457 -36.93 -15.61 -19.44
CA PRO A 457 -37.99 -16.46 -19.98
C PRO A 457 -37.58 -17.19 -21.27
N GLU A 458 -36.62 -16.61 -22.01
CA GLU A 458 -36.13 -17.10 -23.31
C GLU A 458 -34.60 -17.14 -23.33
N GLU A 459 -34.02 -18.00 -24.17
CA GLU A 459 -32.57 -18.17 -24.29
C GLU A 459 -31.87 -16.87 -24.70
N GLU A 460 -32.46 -16.11 -25.65
CA GLU A 460 -31.90 -14.84 -26.11
C GLU A 460 -31.71 -13.82 -24.97
N SER A 461 -32.62 -13.78 -23.99
CA SER A 461 -32.55 -12.84 -22.87
C SER A 461 -31.33 -13.08 -21.95
N LEU A 462 -30.89 -14.34 -21.84
CA LEU A 462 -29.73 -14.72 -21.05
C LEU A 462 -28.43 -14.44 -21.81
N LEU A 463 -28.42 -14.74 -23.11
CA LEU A 463 -27.30 -14.42 -23.99
C LEU A 463 -27.05 -12.91 -24.07
N GLU A 464 -28.12 -12.10 -24.12
CA GLU A 464 -28.01 -10.64 -24.10
C GLU A 464 -27.36 -10.12 -22.79
N SER A 465 -27.71 -10.71 -21.64
CA SER A 465 -27.09 -10.38 -20.34
C SER A 465 -25.58 -10.69 -20.33
N ILE A 466 -25.18 -11.80 -20.95
CA ILE A 466 -23.78 -12.20 -21.10
C ILE A 466 -23.01 -11.23 -22.00
N ASP A 467 -23.63 -10.82 -23.11
CA ASP A 467 -23.02 -9.94 -24.09
C ASP A 467 -22.85 -8.50 -23.57
N GLN A 468 -23.80 -7.99 -22.77
CA GLN A 468 -23.73 -6.62 -22.22
C GLN A 468 -22.62 -6.46 -21.17
N ASN A 469 -22.49 -7.42 -20.26
CA ASN A 469 -21.52 -7.35 -19.18
C ASN A 469 -21.17 -8.76 -18.68
N SER A 470 -19.90 -9.15 -18.82
CA SER A 470 -19.41 -10.46 -18.40
C SER A 470 -19.64 -10.77 -16.91
N PHE A 471 -19.67 -9.77 -16.03
CA PHE A 471 -20.01 -9.99 -14.62
C PHE A 471 -21.49 -10.36 -14.45
N ASP A 472 -22.40 -9.60 -15.06
CA ASP A 472 -23.85 -9.85 -14.92
C ASP A 472 -24.22 -11.18 -15.56
N GLY A 473 -23.66 -11.51 -16.73
CA GLY A 473 -23.81 -12.83 -17.35
C GLY A 473 -23.30 -13.98 -16.48
N SER A 474 -22.12 -13.82 -15.86
CA SER A 474 -21.57 -14.86 -14.97
C SER A 474 -22.41 -15.03 -13.70
N ALA A 475 -22.89 -13.94 -13.11
CA ALA A 475 -23.81 -13.92 -11.98
C ALA A 475 -25.15 -14.59 -12.31
N ALA A 476 -25.74 -14.24 -13.46
CA ALA A 476 -26.95 -14.84 -13.99
C ALA A 476 -26.77 -16.36 -14.17
N ALA A 477 -25.74 -16.79 -14.88
CA ALA A 477 -25.46 -18.21 -15.11
C ALA A 477 -25.26 -18.98 -13.79
N ALA A 478 -24.54 -18.40 -12.82
CA ALA A 478 -24.35 -19.00 -11.50
C ALA A 478 -25.67 -19.14 -10.72
N ASN A 479 -26.54 -18.14 -10.81
CA ASN A 479 -27.86 -18.16 -10.19
C ASN A 479 -28.79 -19.19 -10.86
N LEU A 480 -28.79 -19.27 -12.19
CA LEU A 480 -29.57 -20.26 -12.93
C LEU A 480 -29.10 -21.70 -12.65
N LEU A 481 -27.78 -21.93 -12.55
CA LEU A 481 -27.24 -23.22 -12.12
C LEU A 481 -27.67 -23.60 -10.71
N PHE A 482 -27.72 -22.62 -9.79
CA PHE A 482 -28.30 -22.83 -8.47
C PHE A 482 -29.75 -23.33 -8.56
N LYS A 483 -30.59 -22.71 -9.39
CA LYS A 483 -32.00 -23.12 -9.55
C LYS A 483 -32.13 -24.58 -10.04
N LEU A 484 -31.29 -24.98 -11.01
CA LEU A 484 -31.26 -26.36 -11.51
C LEU A 484 -30.81 -27.36 -10.43
N LYS A 485 -29.78 -27.01 -9.65
CA LYS A 485 -29.30 -27.86 -8.54
C LYS A 485 -30.34 -27.95 -7.43
N PHE A 486 -31.01 -26.85 -7.10
CA PHE A 486 -32.10 -26.81 -6.13
C PHE A 486 -33.22 -27.76 -6.51
N LEU A 487 -33.74 -27.65 -7.74
CA LEU A 487 -34.81 -28.53 -8.21
C LEU A 487 -34.39 -30.00 -8.30
N THR A 488 -33.11 -30.27 -8.60
CA THR A 488 -32.56 -31.64 -8.61
C THR A 488 -32.57 -32.25 -7.21
N ALA A 489 -32.11 -31.49 -6.20
CA ALA A 489 -32.16 -31.92 -4.80
C ALA A 489 -33.61 -32.07 -4.30
N PHE A 490 -34.50 -31.15 -4.70
CA PHE A 490 -35.91 -31.21 -4.37
C PHE A 490 -36.60 -32.42 -5.02
N GLU A 491 -36.34 -32.73 -6.29
CA GLU A 491 -36.83 -33.95 -6.96
C GLU A 491 -36.39 -35.21 -6.19
N ALA A 492 -35.11 -35.28 -5.81
CA ALA A 492 -34.56 -36.41 -5.07
C ALA A 492 -35.18 -36.56 -3.67
N TYR A 493 -35.40 -35.44 -2.97
CA TYR A 493 -36.09 -35.41 -1.68
C TYR A 493 -37.53 -35.93 -1.79
N VAL A 494 -38.29 -35.42 -2.75
CA VAL A 494 -39.69 -35.85 -2.92
C VAL A 494 -39.79 -37.33 -3.28
N ASN A 495 -38.88 -37.83 -4.12
CA ASN A 495 -38.85 -39.25 -4.49
C ASN A 495 -38.47 -40.16 -3.30
N SER A 496 -37.64 -39.68 -2.35
CA SER A 496 -37.28 -40.45 -1.16
C SER A 496 -38.48 -40.64 -0.21
N ILE A 497 -39.39 -39.67 -0.16
CA ILE A 497 -40.66 -39.75 0.59
C ILE A 497 -41.70 -40.61 -0.14
N GLY A 498 -41.83 -40.44 -1.45
CA GLY A 498 -42.85 -41.09 -2.27
C GLY A 498 -42.62 -42.58 -2.58
N GLY A 499 -41.65 -43.23 -1.92
CA GLY A 499 -41.34 -44.66 -2.12
C GLY A 499 -40.60 -44.98 -3.44
N GLY A 500 -40.02 -43.98 -4.11
CA GLY A 500 -39.08 -44.19 -5.21
C GLY A 500 -37.73 -44.75 -4.70
N PRO A 501 -36.78 -45.12 -5.59
CA PRO A 501 -35.44 -45.47 -5.14
C PRO A 501 -34.86 -44.28 -4.36
N GLY A 502 -34.75 -44.41 -3.04
CA GLY A 502 -34.17 -43.38 -2.15
C GLY A 502 -32.67 -43.15 -2.37
N GLU A 503 -32.08 -43.83 -3.36
CA GLU A 503 -30.71 -43.64 -3.80
C GLU A 503 -30.60 -42.33 -4.59
N GLY A 504 -29.97 -41.32 -3.99
CA GLY A 504 -29.62 -40.07 -4.70
C GLY A 504 -29.94 -38.78 -3.96
N PHE A 505 -30.76 -38.80 -2.91
CA PHE A 505 -31.04 -37.59 -2.11
C PHE A 505 -29.77 -37.07 -1.43
N GLU A 506 -29.04 -37.94 -0.72
CA GLU A 506 -27.83 -37.58 0.01
C GLU A 506 -26.77 -36.94 -0.92
N PRO A 507 -26.39 -37.53 -2.07
CA PRO A 507 -25.53 -36.85 -3.04
C PRO A 507 -26.06 -35.50 -3.55
N ALA A 508 -27.37 -35.39 -3.82
CA ALA A 508 -27.96 -34.17 -4.39
C ALA A 508 -28.01 -33.00 -3.40
N ILE A 509 -28.34 -33.28 -2.12
CA ILE A 509 -28.32 -32.25 -1.08
C ILE A 509 -26.90 -31.82 -0.73
N ILE A 510 -25.93 -32.76 -0.73
CA ILE A 510 -24.51 -32.43 -0.57
C ILE A 510 -24.02 -31.55 -1.73
N GLU A 511 -24.34 -31.90 -2.99
CA GLU A 511 -23.99 -31.08 -4.16
C GLU A 511 -24.56 -29.66 -4.07
N LEU A 512 -25.83 -29.51 -3.68
CA LEU A 512 -26.47 -28.21 -3.50
C LEU A 512 -25.80 -27.40 -2.36
N TYR A 513 -25.51 -28.06 -1.25
CA TYR A 513 -24.80 -27.45 -0.13
C TYR A 513 -23.40 -26.99 -0.53
N GLU A 514 -22.59 -27.86 -1.16
CA GLU A 514 -21.26 -27.52 -1.62
C GLU A 514 -21.28 -26.38 -2.64
N TYR A 515 -22.21 -26.41 -3.59
CA TYR A 515 -22.34 -25.34 -4.57
C TYR A 515 -22.67 -23.99 -3.91
N THR A 516 -23.62 -23.96 -2.99
CA THR A 516 -24.01 -22.71 -2.32
C THR A 516 -22.95 -22.25 -1.31
N ALA A 517 -22.55 -23.11 -0.36
CA ALA A 517 -21.66 -22.76 0.74
C ALA A 517 -20.18 -22.64 0.34
N LEU A 518 -19.71 -23.46 -0.62
CA LEU A 518 -18.31 -23.44 -1.07
C LEU A 518 -18.18 -22.62 -2.34
N TYR A 519 -18.83 -23.03 -3.43
CA TYR A 519 -18.63 -22.37 -4.72
C TYR A 519 -19.09 -20.91 -4.68
N ILE A 520 -20.35 -20.63 -4.36
CA ILE A 520 -20.85 -19.24 -4.36
C ILE A 520 -20.14 -18.39 -3.28
N HIS A 521 -20.18 -18.83 -2.03
CA HIS A 521 -19.71 -18.02 -0.90
C HIS A 521 -18.19 -17.91 -0.77
N SER A 522 -17.43 -18.94 -1.14
CA SER A 522 -15.98 -18.98 -0.88
C SER A 522 -15.14 -18.75 -2.13
N TYR A 523 -15.69 -19.01 -3.33
CA TYR A 523 -14.92 -18.93 -4.57
C TYR A 523 -15.53 -17.97 -5.59
N PHE A 524 -16.84 -17.93 -5.80
CA PHE A 524 -17.46 -17.03 -6.77
C PHE A 524 -17.31 -15.57 -6.33
N ASP A 525 -17.73 -15.22 -5.11
CA ASP A 525 -17.68 -13.84 -4.61
C ASP A 525 -16.28 -13.19 -4.72
N PRO A 526 -15.18 -13.84 -4.27
CA PRO A 526 -13.87 -13.17 -4.30
C PRO A 526 -13.23 -13.10 -5.70
N ARG A 527 -13.74 -13.88 -6.66
CA ARG A 527 -13.29 -13.93 -8.06
C ARG A 527 -14.04 -12.95 -8.97
N ASN A 528 -15.04 -12.26 -8.42
CA ASN A 528 -15.97 -11.45 -9.20
C ASN A 528 -16.23 -10.09 -8.52
N PHE A 529 -16.37 -9.02 -9.31
CA PHE A 529 -16.96 -7.78 -8.82
C PHE A 529 -17.63 -7.00 -9.96
N PRO A 530 -18.76 -6.32 -9.70
CA PRO A 530 -19.51 -5.61 -10.72
C PRO A 530 -18.74 -4.38 -11.23
N PRO A 531 -19.15 -3.80 -12.37
CA PRO A 531 -18.63 -2.52 -12.87
C PRO A 531 -18.42 -1.47 -11.78
N PHE A 532 -17.17 -1.02 -11.65
CA PHE A 532 -16.72 -0.07 -10.65
C PHE A 532 -15.94 1.09 -11.29
N PRO A 533 -16.23 2.35 -10.95
CA PRO A 533 -17.35 2.81 -10.11
C PRO A 533 -18.72 2.52 -10.74
N ARG A 534 -19.76 2.33 -9.92
CA ARG A 534 -21.12 2.15 -10.47
C ARG A 534 -21.59 3.44 -11.14
N GLY A 535 -22.07 3.35 -12.38
CA GLY A 535 -22.65 4.48 -13.12
C GLY A 535 -21.64 5.52 -13.62
N GLY A 536 -20.35 5.16 -13.75
CA GLY A 536 -19.33 6.07 -14.28
C GLY A 536 -17.95 5.45 -14.32
N VAL A 537 -16.94 6.33 -14.35
CA VAL A 537 -15.53 5.96 -14.42
C VAL A 537 -14.78 6.47 -13.18
N LEU A 538 -13.58 5.94 -12.97
CA LEU A 538 -12.67 6.38 -11.91
C LEU A 538 -12.42 7.89 -12.02
N PRO A 539 -12.67 8.67 -10.95
CA PRO A 539 -12.40 10.10 -10.95
C PRO A 539 -10.92 10.43 -11.19
N GLU A 540 -10.65 11.71 -11.49
CA GLU A 540 -9.28 12.22 -11.43
C GLU A 540 -8.64 11.90 -10.07
N ASP A 541 -7.34 11.62 -10.10
CA ASP A 541 -6.55 11.20 -8.93
C ASP A 541 -6.97 9.85 -8.30
N GLN A 542 -7.88 9.07 -8.90
CA GLN A 542 -8.30 7.77 -8.38
C GLN A 542 -7.80 6.61 -9.23
N TYR A 543 -7.26 5.60 -8.55
CA TYR A 543 -6.60 4.46 -9.16
C TYR A 543 -7.10 3.15 -8.53
N PHE A 544 -7.16 2.07 -9.32
CA PHE A 544 -7.55 0.75 -8.82
C PHE A 544 -6.37 -0.20 -8.83
N PHE A 545 -6.11 -0.86 -7.71
CA PHE A 545 -4.91 -1.68 -7.52
C PHE A 545 -5.26 -3.13 -7.20
N LEU A 546 -4.62 -4.06 -7.90
CA LEU A 546 -4.73 -5.48 -7.64
C LEU A 546 -3.36 -6.10 -7.40
N GLY A 547 -3.34 -7.30 -6.84
CA GLY A 547 -2.14 -8.11 -6.71
C GLY A 547 -1.99 -9.08 -7.88
N ASP A 548 -2.03 -10.36 -7.54
CA ASP A 548 -2.02 -11.52 -8.43
C ASP A 548 -3.42 -12.07 -8.73
N ASN A 549 -4.48 -11.33 -8.38
CA ASN A 549 -5.87 -11.65 -8.66
C ASN A 549 -6.37 -13.00 -8.14
N ARG A 550 -5.67 -13.62 -7.18
CA ARG A 550 -6.16 -14.83 -6.53
C ARG A 550 -7.42 -14.56 -5.71
N TYR A 551 -8.24 -15.58 -5.49
CA TYR A 551 -9.50 -15.48 -4.76
C TYR A 551 -9.33 -15.08 -3.28
N ASN A 552 -8.25 -15.50 -2.61
CA ASN A 552 -8.00 -15.20 -1.19
C ASN A 552 -7.20 -13.90 -0.96
N SER A 553 -7.14 -12.99 -1.93
CA SER A 553 -6.52 -11.67 -1.76
C SER A 553 -7.58 -10.58 -1.65
N PHE A 554 -7.53 -9.77 -0.59
CA PHE A 554 -8.54 -8.74 -0.35
C PHE A 554 -8.44 -7.55 -1.33
N ASP A 555 -7.22 -7.18 -1.75
CA ASP A 555 -6.87 -6.07 -2.67
C ASP A 555 -7.81 -4.84 -2.61
N SER A 556 -8.00 -4.15 -3.74
CA SER A 556 -9.03 -3.13 -3.91
C SER A 556 -10.46 -3.71 -4.03
N ARG A 557 -10.65 -5.02 -3.89
CA ARG A 557 -11.95 -5.71 -4.07
C ARG A 557 -12.86 -5.61 -2.85
N HIS A 558 -12.31 -5.51 -1.65
CA HIS A 558 -13.07 -5.67 -0.39
C HIS A 558 -12.73 -4.59 0.64
N TRP A 559 -13.54 -3.55 0.84
CA TRP A 559 -13.20 -2.47 1.79
C TRP A 559 -13.18 -2.88 3.29
N LYS A 560 -14.11 -3.73 3.74
CA LYS A 560 -14.22 -4.19 5.14
C LYS A 560 -14.41 -5.71 5.21
N SER A 561 -14.07 -6.32 6.34
CA SER A 561 -14.30 -7.75 6.61
C SER A 561 -15.76 -8.13 6.88
N GLY A 562 -16.73 -7.24 6.63
CA GLY A 562 -18.14 -7.46 6.92
C GLY A 562 -18.90 -7.93 5.67
N ARG A 563 -19.61 -9.05 5.79
CA ARG A 563 -20.50 -9.55 4.74
C ARG A 563 -21.80 -8.77 4.68
N ARG A 564 -22.27 -8.48 3.47
CA ARG A 564 -23.57 -7.87 3.18
C ARG A 564 -24.42 -8.86 2.42
N ILE A 565 -25.69 -8.98 2.81
CA ILE A 565 -26.65 -9.78 2.06
C ILE A 565 -26.83 -9.13 0.69
N SER A 566 -26.47 -9.85 -0.35
CA SER A 566 -26.54 -9.41 -1.75
C SER A 566 -27.21 -10.52 -2.57
N ALA A 567 -28.00 -10.13 -3.57
CA ALA A 567 -28.46 -11.06 -4.59
C ALA A 567 -27.26 -11.46 -5.46
N LEU A 568 -27.20 -12.74 -5.84
CA LEU A 568 -26.23 -13.28 -6.79
C LEU A 568 -26.41 -12.62 -8.15
N ASP A 569 -27.64 -12.63 -8.66
CA ASP A 569 -28.07 -11.86 -9.83
C ASP A 569 -29.01 -10.73 -9.38
N ALA A 570 -28.63 -9.48 -9.67
CA ALA A 570 -29.42 -8.31 -9.28
C ALA A 570 -30.68 -8.13 -10.14
N SER A 571 -30.72 -8.73 -11.33
CA SER A 571 -31.84 -8.66 -12.28
C SER A 571 -32.95 -9.64 -11.96
N ASP A 572 -32.66 -10.68 -11.17
CA ASP A 572 -33.62 -11.73 -10.82
C ASP A 572 -34.24 -11.51 -9.43
N PRO A 573 -35.57 -11.25 -9.33
CA PRO A 573 -36.24 -11.07 -8.04
C PRO A 573 -36.23 -12.34 -7.17
N TYR A 574 -35.99 -13.51 -7.77
CA TYR A 574 -35.86 -14.80 -7.11
C TYR A 574 -34.41 -15.28 -6.99
N SER A 575 -33.43 -14.38 -7.17
CA SER A 575 -32.02 -14.74 -7.06
C SER A 575 -31.67 -15.30 -5.68
N LEU A 576 -30.76 -16.29 -5.67
CA LEU A 576 -30.05 -16.69 -4.47
C LEU A 576 -29.42 -15.45 -3.83
N LYS A 577 -29.60 -15.28 -2.52
CA LYS A 577 -28.94 -14.24 -1.76
C LYS A 577 -27.92 -14.86 -0.83
N TYR A 578 -26.79 -14.18 -0.70
CA TYR A 578 -25.65 -14.68 0.03
C TYR A 578 -24.90 -13.52 0.69
N GLY A 579 -24.03 -13.88 1.62
CA GLY A 579 -23.15 -12.93 2.29
C GLY A 579 -21.93 -12.59 1.45
N SER A 580 -22.03 -11.51 0.68
CA SER A 580 -20.95 -10.99 -0.16
C SER A 580 -20.03 -10.08 0.63
N MET A 581 -18.72 -10.17 0.38
CA MET A 581 -17.73 -9.20 0.87
C MET A 581 -17.33 -8.18 -0.21
N VAL A 582 -17.83 -8.33 -1.44
CA VAL A 582 -17.47 -7.49 -2.58
C VAL A 582 -17.85 -6.04 -2.30
N GLN A 583 -16.82 -5.22 -2.18
CA GLN A 583 -16.94 -3.80 -1.95
C GLN A 583 -15.72 -3.12 -2.59
N PRO A 584 -15.69 -3.04 -3.94
CA PRO A 584 -14.55 -2.48 -4.65
C PRO A 584 -14.33 -1.01 -4.27
N PHE A 585 -13.08 -0.60 -4.21
CA PHE A 585 -12.70 0.77 -3.88
C PHE A 585 -11.44 1.22 -4.65
N SER A 586 -11.41 2.49 -5.03
CA SER A 586 -10.22 3.13 -5.58
C SER A 586 -9.39 3.80 -4.50
N MET A 587 -8.13 4.09 -4.82
CA MET A 587 -7.21 4.82 -3.96
C MET A 587 -6.72 6.08 -4.65
N GLY A 588 -6.68 7.15 -3.87
CA GLY A 588 -6.05 8.40 -4.28
C GLY A 588 -4.54 8.28 -4.43
N SER A 589 -3.92 9.12 -5.26
CA SER A 589 -2.46 9.15 -5.39
C SER A 589 -1.73 9.42 -4.07
N LYS A 590 -2.39 10.10 -3.12
CA LYS A 590 -1.90 10.31 -1.74
C LYS A 590 -1.53 9.02 -0.98
N TYR A 591 -2.10 7.87 -1.37
CA TYR A 591 -1.77 6.58 -0.74
C TYR A 591 -0.49 5.97 -1.30
N ILE A 592 -0.05 6.36 -2.50
CA ILE A 592 1.19 5.90 -3.10
C ILE A 592 2.36 6.46 -2.29
N ARG A 593 3.32 5.59 -1.92
CA ARG A 593 4.56 5.92 -1.22
C ARG A 593 5.79 5.86 -2.12
N GLY A 594 5.68 5.16 -3.24
CA GLY A 594 6.77 4.97 -4.18
C GLY A 594 6.51 3.82 -5.15
N ARG A 595 7.25 3.81 -6.25
CA ARG A 595 7.24 2.77 -7.29
C ARG A 595 8.32 1.73 -7.00
N LEU A 596 8.04 0.45 -7.22
CA LEU A 596 9.02 -0.62 -7.14
C LEU A 596 9.94 -0.58 -8.37
N TYR A 597 11.25 -0.79 -8.16
CA TYR A 597 12.22 -0.86 -9.26
C TYR A 597 12.97 -2.19 -9.29
N TRP A 598 13.18 -2.81 -8.12
CA TRP A 598 14.03 -3.99 -8.02
C TRP A 598 13.67 -4.85 -6.80
N GLU A 599 13.85 -6.16 -6.92
CA GLU A 599 13.74 -7.13 -5.83
C GLU A 599 15.12 -7.66 -5.42
N TYR A 600 15.35 -7.72 -4.12
CA TYR A 600 16.42 -8.47 -3.49
C TYR A 600 15.84 -9.55 -2.58
N SER A 601 16.05 -10.81 -2.94
CA SER A 601 15.77 -11.92 -2.05
C SER A 601 17.09 -12.47 -1.52
N GLU A 602 17.26 -12.60 -0.19
CA GLU A 602 18.40 -13.34 0.38
C GLU A 602 18.24 -14.86 0.20
N ILE A 603 17.01 -15.31 -0.07
CA ILE A 603 16.66 -16.72 -0.26
C ILE A 603 17.01 -17.17 -1.69
N LEU A 604 16.86 -16.28 -2.68
CA LEU A 604 17.40 -16.46 -4.01
C LEU A 604 18.83 -15.90 -4.01
N LYS A 605 19.86 -16.73 -4.04
CA LYS A 605 21.25 -16.25 -4.30
C LYS A 605 21.42 -15.70 -5.73
N CYS A 606 20.45 -14.97 -6.27
CA CYS A 606 20.46 -14.31 -7.57
C CYS A 606 19.53 -13.09 -7.56
N PRO A 607 19.94 -11.94 -8.13
CA PRO A 607 19.00 -10.90 -8.51
C PRO A 607 18.04 -11.46 -9.57
N VAL A 608 16.73 -11.44 -9.30
CA VAL A 608 15.74 -11.68 -10.36
C VAL A 608 15.68 -10.39 -11.18
N HIS A 609 16.04 -10.50 -12.47
CA HIS A 609 16.00 -9.39 -13.40
C HIS A 609 14.54 -8.99 -13.66
N THR A 610 14.11 -7.85 -13.15
CA THR A 610 12.97 -7.14 -13.72
C THR A 610 13.38 -6.55 -15.07
N ARG A 611 12.54 -6.72 -16.10
CA ARG A 611 12.80 -6.31 -17.50
C ARG A 611 13.17 -4.81 -17.61
N ASP A 612 14.17 -4.54 -18.47
CA ASP A 612 14.48 -3.27 -19.16
C ASP A 612 14.13 -1.92 -18.50
N SER A 613 14.52 -1.70 -17.25
CA SER A 613 14.36 -0.40 -16.58
C SER A 613 15.69 0.25 -16.16
N ALA A 614 16.83 -0.41 -16.36
CA ALA A 614 18.16 0.21 -16.16
C ALA A 614 18.44 1.35 -17.16
N SER A 615 17.80 1.35 -18.33
CA SER A 615 17.90 2.41 -19.34
C SER A 615 16.98 3.61 -19.07
N GLN A 616 16.02 3.50 -18.15
CA GLN A 616 15.03 4.55 -17.85
C GLN A 616 15.39 5.41 -16.63
N LEU A 617 16.41 5.04 -15.86
CA LEU A 617 16.88 5.83 -14.70
C LEU A 617 17.49 7.18 -15.10
N PHE A 618 17.88 7.37 -16.37
CA PHE A 618 18.38 8.64 -16.91
C PHE A 618 17.92 8.83 -18.36
N PRO A 619 16.97 9.74 -18.68
CA PRO A 619 16.58 9.99 -20.06
C PRO A 619 17.80 10.50 -20.85
N HIS A 620 17.95 9.98 -22.06
CA HIS A 620 18.97 10.33 -23.06
C HIS A 620 19.24 11.85 -23.14
N LYS A 621 20.23 12.34 -22.36
CA LYS A 621 21.01 13.57 -22.58
C LYS A 621 22.05 13.79 -21.46
N PHE A 622 22.93 12.82 -21.25
CA PHE A 622 24.22 13.06 -20.58
C PHE A 622 25.33 12.38 -21.39
N GLN A 623 25.73 13.02 -22.49
CA GLN A 623 27.02 12.73 -23.12
C GLN A 623 28.12 13.38 -22.27
N GLY A 624 28.61 12.64 -21.28
CA GLY A 624 29.72 13.00 -20.40
C GLY A 624 30.09 11.79 -19.54
N PRO A 625 31.35 11.64 -19.08
CA PRO A 625 31.81 10.40 -18.45
C PRO A 625 31.11 10.20 -17.09
N GLY A 626 30.14 9.29 -17.04
CA GLY A 626 29.37 8.94 -15.85
C GLY A 626 30.00 7.78 -15.07
N LEU A 627 30.05 7.95 -13.74
CA LEU A 627 30.55 7.01 -12.75
C LEU A 627 29.54 5.87 -12.52
N LEU A 628 29.93 4.61 -12.76
CA LEU A 628 29.17 3.43 -12.33
C LEU A 628 29.75 2.91 -11.00
N LEU A 629 28.91 2.74 -9.97
CA LEU A 629 29.30 2.17 -8.68
C LEU A 629 28.78 0.72 -8.61
N ILE A 630 29.69 -0.25 -8.74
CA ILE A 630 29.42 -1.66 -8.45
C ILE A 630 30.23 -2.03 -7.20
N PRO A 631 29.61 -2.42 -6.07
CA PRO A 631 30.35 -2.94 -4.94
C PRO A 631 30.81 -4.38 -5.28
N GLN A 632 32.12 -4.61 -5.36
CA GLN A 632 32.68 -5.97 -5.32
C GLN A 632 33.33 -6.22 -3.95
N LEU A 633 32.94 -7.32 -3.30
CA LEU A 633 33.61 -7.81 -2.10
C LEU A 633 34.90 -8.54 -2.54
N VAL A 634 36.05 -7.92 -2.31
CA VAL A 634 37.36 -8.56 -2.54
C VAL A 634 38.03 -8.80 -1.19
N THR A 635 38.30 -10.07 -0.87
CA THR A 635 39.03 -10.46 0.34
C THR A 635 40.53 -10.47 0.03
N HIS A 636 41.30 -9.56 0.64
CA HIS A 636 42.76 -9.61 0.60
C HIS A 636 43.30 -10.24 1.89
N SER A 637 43.93 -11.41 1.76
CA SER A 637 44.75 -12.02 2.81
C SER A 637 46.20 -11.53 2.64
N GLN A 638 46.67 -10.69 3.55
CA GLN A 638 48.10 -10.58 3.83
C GLN A 638 48.35 -10.90 5.30
N LYS A 639 49.41 -11.69 5.53
CA LYS A 639 49.86 -12.26 6.80
C LYS A 639 49.64 -11.32 7.99
N GLY A 640 48.67 -11.66 8.85
CA GLY A 640 48.64 -11.23 10.25
C GLY A 640 47.40 -10.46 10.74
N MET A 641 46.54 -9.90 9.87
CA MET A 641 45.26 -9.30 10.33
C MET A 641 44.18 -9.45 9.26
N SER A 642 43.11 -10.19 9.56
CA SER A 642 41.89 -10.22 8.77
C SER A 642 41.11 -8.92 9.00
N SER A 643 40.97 -8.10 7.94
CA SER A 643 40.04 -6.96 7.92
C SER A 643 39.20 -7.04 6.66
N ILE A 644 37.87 -7.00 6.83
CA ILE A 644 36.91 -6.91 5.72
C ILE A 644 36.83 -5.45 5.33
N PHE A 645 37.35 -5.09 4.15
CA PHE A 645 37.16 -3.77 3.57
C PHE A 645 36.14 -3.85 2.42
N ILE A 646 35.16 -2.96 2.44
CA ILE A 646 34.35 -2.65 1.24
C ILE A 646 35.18 -1.66 0.42
N ASP A 647 35.88 -2.14 -0.61
CA ASP A 647 36.63 -1.27 -1.52
C ASP A 647 35.70 -0.80 -2.65
N LEU A 648 35.31 0.49 -2.62
CA LEU A 648 34.55 1.11 -3.70
C LEU A 648 35.54 1.56 -4.79
N GLN A 649 35.91 0.68 -5.71
CA GLN A 649 36.77 1.06 -6.82
C GLN A 649 35.99 1.78 -7.93
N PHE A 650 36.42 3.01 -8.23
CA PHE A 650 35.94 3.78 -9.37
C PHE A 650 36.67 3.36 -10.64
N ARG A 651 36.05 2.54 -11.49
CA ARG A 651 36.59 2.21 -12.83
C ARG A 651 36.01 3.17 -13.86
N MET A 652 36.85 4.06 -14.41
CA MET A 652 36.53 4.78 -15.64
C MET A 652 36.78 3.84 -16.82
N SER A 653 35.71 3.44 -17.52
CA SER A 653 35.81 2.71 -18.78
C SER A 653 36.13 3.70 -19.91
N SER A 654 37.33 3.62 -20.46
CA SER A 654 37.69 4.28 -21.73
C SER A 654 37.75 3.21 -22.82
N ASN A 655 36.67 2.99 -23.55
CA ASN A 655 36.74 2.18 -24.77
C ASN A 655 37.24 3.05 -25.93
N ARG A 656 38.55 2.99 -26.16
CA ARG A 656 39.12 3.17 -27.49
C ARG A 656 38.67 1.98 -28.34
N SER A 657 38.12 2.31 -29.50
CA SER A 657 37.96 1.41 -30.63
C SER A 657 39.31 0.83 -31.04
N ASP A 658 39.47 -0.48 -30.98
CA ASP A 658 40.46 -1.17 -31.80
C ASP A 658 39.74 -2.23 -32.65
N ARG A 659 39.88 -2.03 -33.96
CA ARG A 659 39.62 -2.99 -35.03
C ARG A 659 40.42 -4.27 -34.75
N ILE A 660 39.93 -5.42 -35.22
CA ILE A 660 40.57 -6.29 -36.21
C ILE A 660 39.72 -7.57 -36.39
N MET A 661 39.40 -7.81 -37.67
CA MET A 661 38.84 -9.00 -38.36
C MET A 661 37.63 -9.72 -37.79
#